data_AF-A0A8H4WPM3-F1
#
_entry.id   AF-A0A8H4WPM3-F1
#
_cell.length_a   1.000
_cell.length_b   1.000
_cell.length_c   1.000
_cell.angle_alpha   90.00
_cell.angle_beta   90.00
_cell.angle_gamma   90.00
#
_symmetry.space_group_name_H-M   'P 1'
#
loop_
_entity.id
_entity.type
_entity.pdbx_description
1 polymer ?
#
loop_
_entity_poly.entity_id
_entity_poly.type
_entity_poly.pdbx_seq_one_letter_code
_entity_poly.pdbx_strand_id
1 'polypeptide(L)'
;MSVENDKRSLDVQDVPIGSNDHVDEKRGNAADREDMYRMGKTQEMTRNFRFLSIFGFSMILMASWEFSLSVSSIGLLNGGTAGLIWMFFVCWMGFLLVNTSMAEMASMAPTTGGQYHWVSEFAPPQYQKFISYLMGWMCVLGWQTSCASSAFIAGTQIQGLIVLNNPDYIPKPWHGTLLTIAVAAFSVLFNTLLARKLPLIEATVLIIHIFAFFGILVTLWVLSPRADAKAVFTEFSDGGGWNSLGGSTLVGILAGVLPLLGADAAVHMSEELRDASRTLPRSMIMTTVFNGAFGWIMVITYCFCIGDLGEVMASPTGQPFMQVFYNSTQSTASATAMASFIVAMTAFSNLTMVATSSRQLFAFARDHAVPFSPWFSKVPAGWDVPINAILTTFLFSSLLSLINIGSAVALNSITGLATSALLSSYITSIGCMIWRRYTKNPLLRSKFSLGKWGLPINIASEAFLVVIFVLAFMPGNPNPAAAEMNWSILIYGAVAIFSLIYYVFRGTHRYEGPVAYVRKLEHSRAPTAGPRDTDTSASETTSDDSEDESSRGNSQDSDNDDRETPHQLPQKRPPTPPQRWRPTPQRERAFVDLCNKDTISKDNTFGNEARMDDLLARVGQKMMRSPRFGKPGNDSADGSKEIQPNSRPDTVGREARMNDLLARVGGKTMKSQQFRKPGHFPEEDTSDTSSTGAVISTRPRRAPYRTDPVFNGAYSHQGPGISGAQRSQSRDEDLDEPDSIIY
;
A
#
# COMPACT_ATOMS: atom_id res chain seq x y z
N MET A 1 14.09 28.38 -44.08
CA MET A 1 13.87 26.92 -44.24
C MET A 1 12.74 26.57 -43.30
N SER A 2 11.65 25.96 -43.78
CA SER A 2 10.47 25.65 -42.97
C SER A 2 10.73 24.49 -42.02
N VAL A 3 10.22 24.59 -40.79
CA VAL A 3 10.13 23.47 -39.84
C VAL A 3 8.67 23.05 -39.81
N GLU A 4 8.35 22.02 -40.60
CA GLU A 4 6.98 21.57 -40.85
C GLU A 4 6.86 20.08 -40.55
N ASN A 5 5.80 19.71 -39.83
CA ASN A 5 5.38 18.34 -39.50
C ASN A 5 6.42 17.39 -38.87
N ASP A 6 6.57 17.48 -37.54
CA ASP A 6 6.68 16.27 -36.69
C ASP A 6 5.50 16.21 -35.68
N LYS A 7 4.28 16.35 -36.22
CA LYS A 7 3.07 15.90 -35.54
C LYS A 7 2.85 14.43 -35.85
N ARG A 8 3.72 13.56 -35.30
CA ARG A 8 3.47 12.12 -35.25
C ARG A 8 2.25 11.90 -34.35
N SER A 9 1.07 11.78 -34.95
CA SER A 9 -0.15 11.46 -34.22
C SER A 9 0.02 10.11 -33.52
N LEU A 10 -0.48 10.04 -32.28
CA LEU A 10 -0.68 8.77 -31.60
C LEU A 10 -1.92 8.11 -32.19
N ASP A 11 -1.75 7.56 -33.40
CA ASP A 11 -2.72 6.72 -34.10
C ASP A 11 -2.86 5.40 -33.32
N VAL A 12 -3.55 5.48 -32.18
CA VAL A 12 -4.22 4.35 -31.53
C VAL A 12 -5.17 3.79 -32.58
N GLN A 13 -4.70 2.77 -33.29
CA GLN A 13 -5.31 2.23 -34.50
C GLN A 13 -6.82 2.10 -34.32
N ASP A 14 -7.59 2.84 -35.13
CA ASP A 14 -9.07 2.83 -35.11
C ASP A 14 -9.61 1.55 -35.77
N VAL A 15 -9.20 0.39 -35.22
CA VAL A 15 -9.75 -0.92 -35.54
C VAL A 15 -11.13 -0.99 -34.89
N PRO A 16 -12.23 -1.16 -35.67
CA PRO A 16 -13.55 -1.34 -35.10
C PRO A 16 -13.60 -2.55 -34.16
N ILE A 17 -14.50 -2.53 -33.17
CA ILE A 17 -14.71 -3.66 -32.26
C ILE A 17 -15.45 -4.78 -33.01
N GLY A 18 -14.73 -5.48 -33.87
CA GLY A 18 -15.21 -6.64 -34.63
C GLY A 18 -15.41 -7.86 -33.74
N SER A 19 -16.40 -8.68 -34.07
CA SER A 19 -16.91 -9.79 -33.25
C SER A 19 -16.01 -11.03 -33.17
N ASN A 20 -14.85 -11.04 -33.82
CA ASN A 20 -14.02 -12.24 -33.98
C ASN A 20 -12.84 -12.20 -32.99
N ASP A 21 -13.13 -12.48 -31.72
CA ASP A 21 -12.17 -12.51 -30.61
C ASP A 21 -11.17 -13.68 -30.72
N HIS A 22 -10.04 -13.45 -31.40
CA HIS A 22 -8.78 -14.05 -30.92
C HIS A 22 -8.30 -13.21 -29.72
N VAL A 23 -8.17 -13.84 -28.56
CA VAL A 23 -7.74 -13.17 -27.33
C VAL A 23 -6.23 -12.91 -27.39
N ASP A 24 -5.85 -11.77 -27.94
CA ASP A 24 -4.50 -11.20 -27.82
C ASP A 24 -4.18 -11.00 -26.33
N GLU A 25 -3.17 -11.73 -25.83
CA GLU A 25 -2.75 -11.72 -24.42
C GLU A 25 -2.25 -10.34 -23.94
N LYS A 26 -1.86 -9.45 -24.85
CA LYS A 26 -1.59 -8.04 -24.51
C LYS A 26 -2.89 -7.26 -24.33
N ARG A 27 -3.88 -7.42 -25.22
CA ARG A 27 -5.09 -6.57 -25.26
C ARG A 27 -6.18 -6.94 -24.25
N GLY A 28 -6.26 -8.20 -23.82
CA GLY A 28 -7.26 -8.64 -22.84
C GLY A 28 -8.69 -8.72 -23.40
N ASN A 29 -9.68 -8.66 -22.51
CA ASN A 29 -11.09 -8.84 -22.86
C ASN A 29 -11.72 -7.57 -23.46
N ALA A 30 -12.89 -7.67 -24.09
CA ALA A 30 -13.54 -6.53 -24.75
C ALA A 30 -13.74 -5.29 -23.86
N ALA A 31 -14.00 -5.45 -22.56
CA ALA A 31 -14.10 -4.33 -21.61
C ALA A 31 -12.72 -3.76 -21.21
N ASP A 32 -11.67 -4.60 -21.11
CA ASP A 32 -10.30 -4.11 -20.92
C ASP A 32 -9.88 -3.20 -22.10
N ARG A 33 -10.30 -3.57 -23.32
CA ARG A 33 -10.09 -2.78 -24.56
C ARG A 33 -10.94 -1.50 -24.59
N GLU A 34 -12.22 -1.58 -24.19
CA GLU A 34 -13.12 -0.42 -24.06
C GLU A 34 -12.55 0.64 -23.09
N ASP A 35 -12.12 0.21 -21.91
CA ASP A 35 -11.57 1.09 -20.86
C ASP A 35 -10.27 1.78 -21.34
N MET A 36 -9.34 1.06 -21.98
CA MET A 36 -8.10 1.64 -22.54
C MET A 36 -8.36 2.61 -23.69
N TYR A 37 -9.28 2.27 -24.61
CA TYR A 37 -9.70 3.12 -25.72
C TYR A 37 -10.35 4.42 -25.22
N ARG A 38 -11.23 4.33 -24.22
CA ARG A 38 -11.82 5.51 -23.54
C ARG A 38 -10.75 6.45 -23.00
N MET A 39 -9.72 5.91 -22.35
CA MET A 39 -8.65 6.69 -21.72
C MET A 39 -7.58 7.20 -22.70
N GLY A 40 -7.67 6.84 -23.99
CA GLY A 40 -6.69 7.24 -25.01
C GLY A 40 -5.28 6.69 -24.77
N LYS A 41 -5.15 5.54 -24.10
CA LYS A 41 -3.85 4.92 -23.77
C LYS A 41 -3.58 3.72 -24.67
N THR A 42 -2.35 3.59 -25.15
CA THR A 42 -1.85 2.36 -25.78
C THR A 42 -1.59 1.28 -24.72
N GLN A 43 -1.85 0.02 -25.09
CA GLN A 43 -1.63 -1.15 -24.25
C GLN A 43 -0.24 -1.73 -24.53
N GLU A 44 0.76 -1.36 -23.73
CA GLU A 44 2.14 -1.82 -23.91
C GLU A 44 2.40 -3.19 -23.25
N MET A 45 1.84 -3.39 -22.06
CA MET A 45 2.13 -4.54 -21.17
C MET A 45 1.15 -5.72 -21.37
N THR A 46 1.56 -6.92 -20.97
CA THR A 46 0.77 -8.16 -21.04
C THR A 46 -0.17 -8.31 -19.84
N ARG A 47 -1.43 -8.75 -20.04
CA ARG A 47 -2.42 -8.87 -18.95
C ARG A 47 -2.28 -10.17 -18.16
N ASN A 48 -1.19 -10.25 -17.40
CA ASN A 48 -0.74 -11.42 -16.64
C ASN A 48 -1.49 -11.64 -15.30
N PHE A 49 -2.03 -10.59 -14.68
CA PHE A 49 -2.69 -10.68 -13.38
C PHE A 49 -4.18 -11.07 -13.46
N ARG A 50 -4.64 -11.79 -12.44
CA ARG A 50 -6.03 -12.14 -12.16
C ARG A 50 -6.35 -11.83 -10.70
N PHE A 51 -7.63 -11.95 -10.28
CA PHE A 51 -8.06 -11.60 -8.92
C PHE A 51 -7.17 -12.18 -7.80
N LEU A 52 -6.88 -13.48 -7.79
CA LEU A 52 -6.06 -14.08 -6.72
C LEU A 52 -4.62 -13.56 -6.69
N SER A 53 -3.99 -13.35 -7.85
CA SER A 53 -2.60 -12.88 -7.91
C SER A 53 -2.47 -11.39 -7.59
N ILE A 54 -3.46 -10.57 -7.96
CA ILE A 54 -3.46 -9.13 -7.61
C ILE A 54 -3.91 -8.89 -6.16
N PHE A 55 -4.77 -9.75 -5.61
CA PHE A 55 -5.06 -9.78 -4.18
C PHE A 55 -3.82 -10.21 -3.37
N GLY A 56 -3.08 -11.23 -3.84
CA GLY A 56 -1.78 -11.59 -3.28
C GLY A 56 -0.81 -10.42 -3.26
N PHE A 57 -0.60 -9.79 -4.42
CA PHE A 57 0.23 -8.58 -4.58
C PHE A 57 -0.17 -7.47 -3.58
N SER A 58 -1.46 -7.10 -3.50
CA SER A 58 -1.92 -6.11 -2.52
C SER A 58 -1.70 -6.54 -1.05
N MET A 59 -1.92 -7.82 -0.72
CA MET A 59 -1.70 -8.36 0.63
C MET A 59 -0.21 -8.32 1.03
N ILE A 60 0.67 -8.75 0.12
CA ILE A 60 2.12 -8.86 0.36
C ILE A 60 2.80 -7.50 0.38
N LEU A 61 2.38 -6.56 -0.46
CA LEU A 61 2.92 -5.20 -0.44
C LEU A 61 2.73 -4.55 0.94
N MET A 62 1.54 -4.68 1.51
CA MET A 62 1.22 -4.13 2.83
C MET A 62 1.80 -4.96 3.98
N ALA A 63 1.84 -6.30 3.85
CA ALA A 63 2.35 -7.27 4.83
C ALA A 63 2.02 -6.85 6.28
N SER A 64 0.75 -6.60 6.55
CA SER A 64 0.36 -5.68 7.63
C SER A 64 0.67 -6.19 9.02
N TRP A 65 0.60 -7.50 9.26
CA TRP A 65 0.92 -8.05 10.58
C TRP A 65 2.45 -8.14 10.80
N GLU A 66 3.23 -8.36 9.75
CA GLU A 66 4.69 -8.29 9.77
C GLU A 66 5.20 -6.86 9.97
N PHE A 67 4.60 -5.88 9.28
CA PHE A 67 4.90 -4.47 9.48
C PHE A 67 4.48 -3.97 10.86
N SER A 68 3.31 -4.37 11.38
CA SER A 68 2.88 -4.03 12.76
C SER A 68 3.90 -4.42 13.82
N LEU A 69 4.52 -5.60 13.70
CA LEU A 69 5.61 -6.04 14.59
C LEU A 69 6.88 -5.21 14.40
N SER A 70 7.17 -4.82 13.15
CA SER A 70 8.38 -4.05 12.79
C SER A 70 8.30 -2.57 13.22
N VAL A 71 7.11 -1.96 13.27
CA VAL A 71 6.92 -0.55 13.66
C VAL A 71 6.31 -0.38 15.07
N SER A 72 6.18 -1.46 15.85
CA SER A 72 5.46 -1.46 17.14
C SER A 72 6.04 -0.44 18.13
N SER A 73 7.35 -0.20 18.09
CA SER A 73 8.07 0.76 18.93
C SER A 73 7.47 2.17 18.91
N ILE A 74 6.94 2.61 17.76
CA ILE A 74 6.36 3.94 17.58
C ILE A 74 5.10 4.10 18.44
N GLY A 75 4.23 3.09 18.48
CA GLY A 75 2.98 3.11 19.25
C GLY A 75 3.19 2.75 20.73
N LEU A 76 4.12 1.85 21.04
CA LEU A 76 4.47 1.48 22.41
C LEU A 76 5.13 2.64 23.19
N LEU A 77 5.98 3.42 22.53
CA LEU A 77 6.60 4.62 23.11
C LEU A 77 5.55 5.70 23.37
N ASN A 78 4.66 5.93 22.40
CA ASN A 78 3.71 7.04 22.39
C ASN A 78 2.27 6.52 22.37
N GLY A 79 1.80 5.97 23.50
CA GLY A 79 0.45 5.45 23.65
C GLY A 79 0.34 4.06 24.28
N GLY A 80 1.45 3.32 24.41
CA GLY A 80 1.51 2.05 25.15
C GLY A 80 0.81 0.89 24.45
N THR A 81 0.49 -0.15 25.21
CA THR A 81 -0.22 -1.34 24.71
C THR A 81 -1.65 -0.98 24.28
N ALA A 82 -2.37 -0.20 25.08
CA ALA A 82 -3.72 0.24 24.75
C ALA A 82 -3.74 1.16 23.53
N GLY A 83 -2.81 2.12 23.45
CA GLY A 83 -2.66 3.00 22.29
C GLY A 83 -2.36 2.22 21.01
N LEU A 84 -1.39 1.31 21.03
CA LEU A 84 -1.07 0.49 19.85
C LEU A 84 -2.29 -0.32 19.37
N ILE A 85 -3.04 -0.95 20.28
CA ILE A 85 -4.25 -1.74 19.94
C ILE A 85 -5.38 -0.87 19.38
N TRP A 86 -5.74 0.20 20.08
CA TRP A 86 -6.92 1.01 19.72
C TRP A 86 -6.65 1.94 18.54
N MET A 87 -5.45 2.51 18.43
CA MET A 87 -5.10 3.35 17.30
C MET A 87 -4.92 2.54 16.01
N PHE A 88 -4.42 1.29 16.08
CA PHE A 88 -4.46 0.38 14.94
C PHE A 88 -5.91 0.12 14.46
N PHE A 89 -6.86 -0.11 15.39
CA PHE A 89 -8.27 -0.30 15.03
C PHE A 89 -8.88 0.95 14.37
N VAL A 90 -8.59 2.14 14.89
CA VAL A 90 -9.00 3.42 14.29
C VAL A 90 -8.43 3.58 12.88
N CYS A 91 -7.14 3.28 12.68
CA CYS A 91 -6.52 3.27 11.37
C CYS A 91 -7.17 2.27 10.42
N TRP A 92 -7.50 1.05 10.88
CA TRP A 92 -8.16 0.03 10.05
C TRP A 92 -9.53 0.50 9.55
N MET A 93 -10.36 1.05 10.44
CA MET A 93 -11.68 1.56 10.05
C MET A 93 -11.56 2.80 9.13
N GLY A 94 -10.60 3.69 9.38
CA GLY A 94 -10.31 4.84 8.52
C GLY A 94 -9.85 4.43 7.12
N PHE A 95 -8.84 3.56 7.02
CA PHE A 95 -8.37 3.06 5.73
C PHE A 95 -9.40 2.21 4.99
N LEU A 96 -10.32 1.52 5.68
CA LEU A 96 -11.42 0.82 5.03
C LEU A 96 -12.36 1.80 4.30
N LEU A 97 -12.63 2.98 4.85
CA LEU A 97 -13.39 4.04 4.19
C LEU A 97 -12.61 4.63 3.00
N VAL A 98 -11.32 4.94 3.20
CA VAL A 98 -10.42 5.50 2.17
C VAL A 98 -10.30 4.56 0.97
N ASN A 99 -9.98 3.29 1.21
CA ASN A 99 -9.76 2.31 0.15
C ASN A 99 -11.09 1.92 -0.52
N THR A 100 -12.23 2.02 0.18
CA THR A 100 -13.57 1.94 -0.42
C THR A 100 -13.87 3.14 -1.34
N SER A 101 -13.45 4.36 -0.96
CA SER A 101 -13.54 5.55 -1.82
C SER A 101 -12.66 5.42 -3.07
N MET A 102 -11.40 4.98 -2.91
CA MET A 102 -10.48 4.79 -4.04
C MET A 102 -10.88 3.61 -4.93
N ALA A 103 -11.49 2.55 -4.39
CA ALA A 103 -12.04 1.43 -5.15
C ALA A 103 -13.12 1.85 -6.16
N GLU A 104 -13.95 2.85 -5.84
CA GLU A 104 -14.91 3.41 -6.80
C GLU A 104 -14.21 4.18 -7.94
N MET A 105 -13.16 4.94 -7.63
CA MET A 105 -12.34 5.63 -8.64
C MET A 105 -11.59 4.65 -9.55
N ALA A 106 -10.98 3.60 -8.97
CA ALA A 106 -10.33 2.52 -9.71
C ALA A 106 -11.30 1.73 -10.62
N SER A 107 -12.60 1.68 -10.26
CA SER A 107 -13.64 1.06 -11.09
C SER A 107 -14.10 1.94 -12.26
N MET A 108 -14.01 3.26 -12.11
CA MET A 108 -14.34 4.25 -13.15
C MET A 108 -13.18 4.51 -14.13
N ALA A 109 -11.95 4.43 -13.63
CA ALA A 109 -10.72 4.69 -14.38
C ALA A 109 -9.62 3.70 -13.96
N PRO A 110 -9.62 2.47 -14.50
CA PRO A 110 -8.65 1.43 -14.17
C PRO A 110 -7.30 1.68 -14.87
N THR A 111 -6.52 2.62 -14.36
CA THR A 111 -5.32 3.17 -15.04
C THR A 111 -4.07 3.11 -14.18
N THR A 112 -2.93 2.75 -14.79
CA THR A 112 -1.60 2.69 -14.16
C THR A 112 -1.18 4.00 -13.50
N GLY A 113 -1.68 5.14 -13.98
CA GLY A 113 -1.46 6.46 -13.36
C GLY A 113 -2.22 6.73 -12.05
N GLY A 114 -3.20 5.88 -11.67
CA GLY A 114 -3.95 6.01 -10.41
C GLY A 114 -4.42 7.42 -10.09
N GLN A 115 -4.04 7.91 -8.91
CA GLN A 115 -4.46 9.18 -8.31
C GLN A 115 -4.30 10.38 -9.24
N TYR A 116 -3.18 10.53 -9.94
CA TYR A 116 -2.98 11.72 -10.78
C TYR A 116 -3.91 11.72 -12.00
N HIS A 117 -4.23 10.54 -12.54
CA HIS A 117 -5.22 10.40 -13.61
C HIS A 117 -6.64 10.64 -13.06
N TRP A 118 -6.98 10.09 -11.89
CA TRP A 118 -8.27 10.35 -11.23
C TRP A 118 -8.48 11.83 -10.92
N VAL A 119 -7.48 12.52 -10.36
CA VAL A 119 -7.49 13.98 -10.19
C VAL A 119 -7.67 14.68 -11.53
N SER A 120 -6.99 14.24 -12.60
CA SER A 120 -7.17 14.83 -13.92
C SER A 120 -8.59 14.66 -14.47
N GLU A 121 -9.25 13.51 -14.31
CA GLU A 121 -10.64 13.32 -14.76
C GLU A 121 -11.62 14.05 -13.82
N PHE A 122 -11.42 13.99 -12.51
CA PHE A 122 -12.43 14.40 -11.52
C PHE A 122 -12.36 15.87 -11.08
N ALA A 123 -11.20 16.52 -11.07
CA ALA A 123 -11.04 17.91 -10.61
C ALA A 123 -11.85 18.93 -11.44
N PRO A 124 -12.06 20.17 -10.92
CA PRO A 124 -12.69 21.25 -11.69
C PRO A 124 -11.90 21.56 -12.97
N PRO A 125 -12.55 21.77 -14.14
CA PRO A 125 -11.86 21.87 -15.44
C PRO A 125 -10.68 22.85 -15.49
N GLN A 126 -10.81 24.01 -14.83
CA GLN A 126 -9.77 25.03 -14.75
C GLN A 126 -8.50 24.63 -13.97
N TYR A 127 -8.56 23.53 -13.20
CA TYR A 127 -7.47 23.05 -12.34
C TYR A 127 -6.98 21.64 -12.69
N GLN A 128 -7.66 20.89 -13.57
CA GLN A 128 -7.35 19.50 -13.90
C GLN A 128 -5.87 19.28 -14.26
N LYS A 129 -5.30 20.11 -15.14
CA LYS A 129 -3.89 20.02 -15.55
C LYS A 129 -2.90 20.34 -14.41
N PHE A 130 -3.18 21.36 -13.60
CA PHE A 130 -2.28 21.78 -12.52
C PHE A 130 -2.26 20.80 -11.33
N ILE A 131 -3.44 20.42 -10.82
CA ILE A 131 -3.51 19.59 -9.61
C ILE A 131 -3.10 18.15 -9.92
N SER A 132 -3.46 17.59 -11.08
CA SER A 132 -2.97 16.27 -11.49
C SER A 132 -1.45 16.23 -11.59
N TYR A 133 -0.83 17.27 -12.16
CA TYR A 133 0.62 17.34 -12.26
C TYR A 133 1.31 17.33 -10.89
N LEU A 134 0.85 18.17 -9.96
CA LEU A 134 1.42 18.23 -8.61
C LEU A 134 1.21 16.90 -7.85
N MET A 135 0.04 16.27 -7.97
CA MET A 135 -0.24 14.98 -7.33
C MET A 135 0.50 13.82 -7.97
N GLY A 136 0.80 13.87 -9.26
CA GLY A 136 1.68 12.88 -9.91
C GLY A 136 3.10 12.94 -9.35
N TRP A 137 3.64 14.13 -9.09
CA TRP A 137 4.92 14.30 -8.41
C TRP A 137 4.91 13.80 -6.96
N MET A 138 3.84 14.07 -6.19
CA MET A 138 3.73 13.53 -4.82
C MET A 138 3.57 11.99 -4.84
N CYS A 139 2.86 11.44 -5.81
CA CYS A 139 2.71 10.00 -6.00
C CYS A 139 4.04 9.32 -6.41
N VAL A 140 4.84 9.95 -7.30
CA VAL A 140 6.22 9.49 -7.59
C VAL A 140 7.05 9.52 -6.32
N LEU A 141 7.06 10.65 -5.60
CA LEU A 141 7.84 10.82 -4.37
C LEU A 141 7.49 9.71 -3.37
N GLY A 142 6.20 9.54 -3.06
CA GLY A 142 5.69 8.56 -2.12
C GLY A 142 6.11 7.14 -2.47
N TRP A 143 5.87 6.66 -3.69
CA TRP A 143 6.25 5.29 -4.06
C TRP A 143 7.77 5.05 -4.10
N GLN A 144 8.56 6.05 -4.49
CA GLN A 144 10.03 5.91 -4.55
C GLN A 144 10.65 5.94 -3.15
N THR A 145 10.15 6.77 -2.23
CA THR A 145 10.59 6.78 -0.83
C THR A 145 10.08 5.56 -0.06
N SER A 146 8.84 5.10 -0.31
CA SER A 146 8.32 3.83 0.22
C SER A 146 9.25 2.65 -0.09
N CYS A 147 9.78 2.55 -1.32
CA CYS A 147 10.75 1.50 -1.68
C CYS A 147 12.05 1.61 -0.88
N ALA A 148 12.55 2.84 -0.66
CA ALA A 148 13.74 3.04 0.19
C ALA A 148 13.48 2.62 1.64
N SER A 149 12.33 2.98 2.20
CA SER A 149 11.92 2.62 3.57
C SER A 149 11.71 1.12 3.76
N SER A 150 11.03 0.42 2.84
CA SER A 150 10.79 -1.03 2.95
C SER A 150 12.08 -1.83 2.82
N ALA A 151 12.96 -1.47 1.86
CA ALA A 151 14.30 -2.03 1.76
C ALA A 151 15.13 -1.79 3.03
N PHE A 152 15.00 -0.62 3.68
CA PHE A 152 15.71 -0.29 4.91
C PHE A 152 15.22 -1.08 6.13
N ILE A 153 13.91 -1.27 6.26
CA ILE A 153 13.34 -2.10 7.33
C ILE A 153 13.81 -3.55 7.15
N ALA A 154 13.74 -4.12 5.94
CA ALA A 154 14.30 -5.45 5.67
C ALA A 154 15.81 -5.53 5.95
N GLY A 155 16.60 -4.54 5.51
CA GLY A 155 18.04 -4.48 5.75
C GLY A 155 18.43 -4.40 7.23
N THR A 156 17.69 -3.63 8.03
CA THR A 156 17.91 -3.50 9.47
C THR A 156 17.37 -4.67 10.28
N GLN A 157 16.31 -5.34 9.83
CA GLN A 157 15.90 -6.64 10.38
C GLN A 157 16.98 -7.72 10.14
N ILE A 158 17.60 -7.79 8.95
CA ILE A 158 18.74 -8.69 8.72
C ILE A 158 19.89 -8.36 9.68
N GLN A 159 20.15 -7.07 9.93
CA GLN A 159 21.15 -6.64 10.91
C GLN A 159 20.80 -7.08 12.35
N GLY A 160 19.53 -6.97 12.75
CA GLY A 160 19.03 -7.42 14.05
C GLY A 160 19.14 -8.94 14.24
N LEU A 161 18.88 -9.72 13.18
CA LEU A 161 19.13 -11.17 13.18
C LEU A 161 20.61 -11.53 13.38
N ILE A 162 21.54 -10.75 12.81
CA ILE A 162 22.98 -10.96 13.04
C ILE A 162 23.32 -10.69 14.51
N VAL A 163 22.83 -9.60 15.11
CA VAL A 163 23.03 -9.31 16.55
C VAL A 163 22.47 -10.43 17.42
N LEU A 164 21.25 -10.91 17.12
CA LEU A 164 20.58 -11.98 17.87
C LEU A 164 21.38 -13.30 17.89
N ASN A 165 22.13 -13.60 16.82
CA ASN A 165 22.90 -14.84 16.68
C ASN A 165 24.41 -14.69 16.95
N ASN A 166 24.92 -13.46 17.06
CA ASN A 166 26.33 -13.18 17.29
C ASN A 166 26.51 -12.00 18.27
N PRO A 167 26.67 -12.27 19.58
CA PRO A 167 26.86 -11.25 20.61
C PRO A 167 28.09 -10.34 20.40
N ASP A 168 29.12 -10.81 19.69
CA ASP A 168 30.34 -10.04 19.41
C ASP A 168 30.19 -9.09 18.20
N TYR A 169 29.06 -9.15 17.48
CA TYR A 169 28.81 -8.30 16.32
C TYR A 169 28.39 -6.89 16.73
N ILE A 170 29.31 -5.94 16.59
CA ILE A 170 29.04 -4.51 16.79
C ILE A 170 28.29 -3.96 15.55
N PRO A 171 27.00 -3.57 15.66
CA PRO A 171 26.26 -3.00 14.55
C PRO A 171 26.81 -1.61 14.19
N LYS A 172 27.08 -1.37 12.91
CA LYS A 172 27.43 -0.04 12.38
C LYS A 172 26.41 0.38 11.32
N PRO A 173 26.13 1.69 11.14
CA PRO A 173 25.09 2.12 10.19
C PRO A 173 25.37 1.70 8.75
N TRP A 174 26.64 1.71 8.32
CA TRP A 174 27.01 1.27 6.97
C TRP A 174 26.77 -0.23 6.72
N HIS A 175 26.73 -1.09 7.76
CA HIS A 175 26.33 -2.49 7.60
C HIS A 175 24.86 -2.56 7.15
N GLY A 176 23.97 -1.84 7.85
CA GLY A 176 22.54 -1.75 7.53
C GLY A 176 22.28 -1.11 6.17
N THR A 177 23.07 -0.09 5.79
CA THR A 177 23.05 0.49 4.44
C THR A 177 23.39 -0.54 3.35
N LEU A 178 24.44 -1.34 3.51
CA LEU A 178 24.78 -2.38 2.53
C LEU A 178 23.71 -3.48 2.45
N LEU A 179 23.13 -3.88 3.59
CA LEU A 179 22.02 -4.83 3.63
C LEU A 179 20.75 -4.26 2.95
N THR A 180 20.48 -2.97 3.13
CA THR A 180 19.40 -2.23 2.44
C THR A 180 19.60 -2.25 0.92
N ILE A 181 20.82 -1.95 0.46
CA ILE A 181 21.18 -1.99 -0.97
C ILE A 181 21.05 -3.43 -1.52
N ALA A 182 21.42 -4.45 -0.74
CA ALA A 182 21.27 -5.85 -1.13
C ALA A 182 19.79 -6.25 -1.31
N VAL A 183 18.90 -5.83 -0.40
CA VAL A 183 17.45 -6.07 -0.54
C VAL A 183 16.87 -5.30 -1.74
N ALA A 184 17.27 -4.04 -1.94
CA ALA A 184 16.86 -3.27 -3.12
C ALA A 184 17.34 -3.94 -4.43
N ALA A 185 18.58 -4.44 -4.46
CA ALA A 185 19.15 -5.15 -5.61
C ALA A 185 18.41 -6.47 -5.89
N PHE A 186 18.06 -7.23 -4.86
CA PHE A 186 17.24 -8.44 -4.96
C PHE A 186 15.86 -8.13 -5.58
N SER A 187 15.13 -7.15 -5.02
CA SER A 187 13.82 -6.72 -5.52
C SER A 187 13.87 -6.28 -6.99
N VAL A 188 14.94 -5.60 -7.40
CA VAL A 188 15.17 -5.11 -8.77
C VAL A 188 15.56 -6.22 -9.74
N LEU A 189 16.42 -7.15 -9.32
CA LEU A 189 16.81 -8.32 -10.09
C LEU A 189 15.58 -9.20 -10.41
N PHE A 190 14.71 -9.42 -9.42
CA PHE A 190 13.46 -10.17 -9.59
C PHE A 190 12.45 -9.41 -10.47
N ASN A 191 12.25 -8.10 -10.26
CA ASN A 191 11.37 -7.28 -11.10
C ASN A 191 11.84 -7.17 -12.56
N THR A 192 13.12 -7.42 -12.82
CA THR A 192 13.66 -7.48 -14.18
C THR A 192 13.52 -8.90 -14.74
N LEU A 193 14.20 -9.89 -14.15
CA LEU A 193 14.36 -11.23 -14.73
C LEU A 193 13.15 -12.16 -14.54
N LEU A 194 12.35 -11.95 -13.49
CA LEU A 194 11.21 -12.82 -13.13
C LEU A 194 9.84 -12.13 -13.33
N ALA A 195 9.79 -10.95 -13.96
CA ALA A 195 8.56 -10.17 -14.18
C ALA A 195 7.34 -11.00 -14.65
N ARG A 196 7.49 -11.83 -15.69
CA ARG A 196 6.40 -12.68 -16.21
C ARG A 196 5.91 -13.75 -15.22
N LYS A 197 6.73 -14.09 -14.22
CA LYS A 197 6.39 -15.03 -13.15
C LYS A 197 5.85 -14.32 -11.89
N LEU A 198 5.88 -12.98 -11.83
CA LEU A 198 5.46 -12.22 -10.67
C LEU A 198 4.05 -12.63 -10.18
N PRO A 199 2.99 -12.75 -11.02
CA PRO A 199 1.67 -13.17 -10.56
C PRO A 199 1.62 -14.57 -9.89
N LEU A 200 2.52 -15.47 -10.26
CA LEU A 200 2.65 -16.80 -9.64
C LEU A 200 3.43 -16.72 -8.32
N ILE A 201 4.45 -15.88 -8.25
CA ILE A 201 5.23 -15.63 -7.03
C ILE A 201 4.32 -14.99 -5.98
N GLU A 202 3.59 -13.93 -6.32
CA GLU A 202 2.64 -13.26 -5.41
C GLU A 202 1.55 -14.23 -4.91
N ALA A 203 0.99 -15.06 -5.79
CA ALA A 203 0.01 -16.08 -5.37
C ALA A 203 0.60 -17.17 -4.45
N THR A 204 1.91 -17.44 -4.55
CA THR A 204 2.62 -18.42 -3.70
C THR A 204 3.03 -17.81 -2.35
N VAL A 205 3.54 -16.58 -2.37
CA VAL A 205 3.95 -15.84 -1.16
C VAL A 205 2.72 -15.47 -0.32
N LEU A 206 1.54 -15.27 -0.92
CA LEU A 206 0.27 -15.10 -0.18
C LEU A 206 -0.05 -16.32 0.71
N ILE A 207 0.24 -17.53 0.21
CA ILE A 207 0.06 -18.77 0.98
C ILE A 207 1.06 -18.80 2.15
N ILE A 208 2.31 -18.40 1.91
CA ILE A 208 3.35 -18.30 2.95
C ILE A 208 2.95 -17.27 4.03
N HIS A 209 2.52 -16.06 3.64
CA HIS A 209 2.02 -15.01 4.53
C HIS A 209 0.91 -15.52 5.47
N ILE A 210 -0.10 -16.22 4.93
CA ILE A 210 -1.22 -16.76 5.71
C ILE A 210 -0.75 -17.87 6.68
N PHE A 211 0.12 -18.78 6.24
CA PHE A 211 0.63 -19.83 7.13
C PHE A 211 1.64 -19.31 8.18
N ALA A 212 2.45 -18.32 7.84
CA ALA A 212 3.39 -17.66 8.75
C ALA A 212 2.64 -16.89 9.85
N PHE A 213 1.52 -16.22 9.51
CA PHE A 213 0.62 -15.59 10.47
C PHE A 213 0.17 -16.60 11.54
N PHE A 214 -0.42 -17.73 11.13
CA PHE A 214 -0.86 -18.75 12.09
C PHE A 214 0.30 -19.42 12.83
N GLY A 215 1.44 -19.65 12.17
CA GLY A 215 2.63 -20.23 12.80
C GLY A 215 3.17 -19.36 13.95
N ILE A 216 3.34 -18.06 13.70
CA ILE A 216 3.81 -17.11 14.73
C ILE A 216 2.74 -16.88 15.79
N LEU A 217 1.47 -16.69 15.41
CA LEU A 217 0.34 -16.50 16.33
C LEU A 217 0.23 -17.66 17.34
N VAL A 218 0.22 -18.91 16.84
CA VAL A 218 0.12 -20.10 17.71
C VAL A 218 1.37 -20.27 18.57
N THR A 219 2.56 -20.00 18.03
CA THR A 219 3.82 -20.10 18.81
C THR A 219 3.83 -19.12 19.97
N LEU A 220 3.44 -17.86 19.75
CA LEU A 220 3.28 -16.84 20.80
C LEU A 220 2.21 -17.26 21.81
N TRP A 221 1.03 -17.69 21.35
CA TRP A 221 -0.08 -18.09 22.25
C TRP A 221 0.27 -19.30 23.13
N VAL A 222 1.08 -20.24 22.66
CA VAL A 222 1.41 -21.48 23.37
C VAL A 222 2.62 -21.32 24.29
N LEU A 223 3.64 -20.55 23.90
CA LEU A 223 4.92 -20.47 24.64
C LEU A 223 5.07 -19.21 25.49
N SER A 224 4.48 -18.08 25.09
CA SER A 224 4.67 -16.82 25.81
C SER A 224 3.92 -16.80 27.16
N PRO A 225 4.56 -16.29 28.23
CA PRO A 225 3.84 -15.68 29.34
C PRO A 225 2.85 -14.63 28.81
N ARG A 226 1.70 -14.47 29.47
CA ARG A 226 0.66 -13.53 29.04
C ARG A 226 0.47 -12.42 30.07
N ALA A 227 0.51 -11.18 29.61
CA ALA A 227 0.19 -10.00 30.41
C ALA A 227 -1.29 -10.00 30.84
N ASP A 228 -1.62 -9.23 31.89
CA ASP A 228 -3.00 -9.04 32.33
C ASP A 228 -3.84 -8.32 31.26
N ALA A 229 -5.07 -8.78 31.04
CA ALA A 229 -5.95 -8.25 30.02
C ALA A 229 -6.40 -6.81 30.31
N LYS A 230 -6.56 -6.41 31.57
CA LYS A 230 -6.90 -5.03 31.89
C LYS A 230 -5.73 -4.10 31.59
N ALA A 231 -4.50 -4.47 31.96
CA ALA A 231 -3.29 -3.73 31.58
C ALA A 231 -3.20 -3.58 30.05
N VAL A 232 -3.21 -4.69 29.30
CA VAL A 232 -3.08 -4.70 27.83
C VAL A 232 -4.08 -3.79 27.11
N PHE A 233 -5.34 -3.70 27.56
CA PHE A 233 -6.36 -2.87 26.90
C PHE A 233 -6.54 -1.46 27.49
N THR A 234 -5.90 -1.10 28.61
CA THR A 234 -6.10 0.21 29.29
C THR A 234 -4.82 0.96 29.67
N GLU A 235 -3.64 0.38 29.52
CA GLU A 235 -2.37 1.03 29.84
C GLU A 235 -1.86 1.89 28.66
N PHE A 236 -1.83 3.20 28.87
CA PHE A 236 -1.30 4.19 27.94
C PHE A 236 0.00 4.79 28.48
N SER A 237 1.01 4.93 27.62
CA SER A 237 2.30 5.55 27.93
C SER A 237 2.45 6.94 27.28
N ASP A 238 3.34 7.75 27.85
CA ASP A 238 3.86 8.98 27.21
C ASP A 238 5.40 8.99 27.27
N GLY A 239 6.02 7.98 26.64
CA GLY A 239 7.47 7.83 26.58
C GLY A 239 8.17 8.91 25.74
N GLY A 240 7.44 9.56 24.83
CA GLY A 240 7.90 10.74 24.10
C GLY A 240 7.82 12.06 24.89
N GLY A 241 7.27 12.07 26.11
CA GLY A 241 7.26 13.26 26.96
C GLY A 241 6.36 14.40 26.48
N TRP A 242 5.23 14.09 25.83
CA TRP A 242 4.23 15.05 25.34
C TRP A 242 3.49 15.80 26.46
N ASN A 243 3.63 15.38 27.72
CA ASN A 243 2.88 15.84 28.88
C ASN A 243 1.36 15.64 28.71
N SER A 244 0.98 14.68 27.87
CA SER A 244 -0.41 14.42 27.49
C SER A 244 -0.52 13.04 26.85
N LEU A 245 -1.15 12.09 27.54
CA LEU A 245 -1.44 10.75 27.01
C LEU A 245 -2.21 10.82 25.68
N GLY A 246 -3.11 11.80 25.52
CA GLY A 246 -3.84 12.02 24.27
C GLY A 246 -2.95 12.53 23.13
N GLY A 247 -2.06 13.49 23.41
CA GLY A 247 -1.09 13.98 22.43
C GLY A 247 -0.11 12.90 21.99
N SER A 248 0.44 12.17 22.97
CA SER A 248 1.34 11.03 22.73
C SER A 248 0.66 9.95 21.88
N THR A 249 -0.53 9.47 22.29
CA THR A 249 -1.29 8.45 21.56
C THR A 249 -1.65 8.86 20.13
N LEU A 250 -1.87 10.15 19.87
CA LEU A 250 -2.08 10.68 18.51
C LEU A 250 -0.80 10.66 17.67
N VAL A 251 0.38 10.82 18.25
CA VAL A 251 1.67 10.69 17.53
C VAL A 251 2.01 9.21 17.29
N GLY A 252 1.72 8.33 18.25
CA GLY A 252 1.87 6.87 18.09
C GLY A 252 0.97 6.23 17.04
N ILE A 253 -0.05 6.95 16.53
CA ILE A 253 -0.96 6.49 15.48
C ILE A 253 -0.23 5.94 14.24
N LEU A 254 0.98 6.43 13.96
CA LEU A 254 1.76 6.03 12.80
C LEU A 254 2.11 4.53 12.80
N ALA A 255 2.17 3.88 13.97
CA ALA A 255 2.29 2.42 14.07
C ALA A 255 1.08 1.66 13.50
N GLY A 256 -0.11 2.28 13.49
CA GLY A 256 -1.31 1.79 12.81
C GLY A 256 -1.43 2.24 11.36
N VAL A 257 -0.86 3.40 11.01
CA VAL A 257 -0.92 3.95 9.64
C VAL A 257 0.00 3.18 8.68
N LEU A 258 1.26 2.97 9.07
CA LEU A 258 2.28 2.41 8.18
C LEU A 258 1.93 1.01 7.63
N PRO A 259 1.40 0.05 8.44
CA PRO A 259 1.05 -1.27 7.93
C PRO A 259 -0.24 -1.29 7.08
N LEU A 260 -1.02 -0.20 7.07
CA LEU A 260 -2.33 -0.12 6.41
C LEU A 260 -2.36 0.76 5.15
N LEU A 261 -1.22 1.36 4.81
CA LEU A 261 -1.02 2.18 3.62
C LEU A 261 -0.70 1.32 2.38
N GLY A 262 -1.06 1.78 1.17
CA GLY A 262 -0.62 1.17 -0.09
C GLY A 262 -1.54 0.11 -0.72
N ALA A 263 -2.76 -0.12 -0.21
CA ALA A 263 -3.72 -1.06 -0.82
C ALA A 263 -4.05 -0.77 -2.30
N ASP A 264 -3.88 0.49 -2.71
CA ASP A 264 -3.99 1.00 -4.08
C ASP A 264 -2.85 0.60 -5.02
N ALA A 265 -1.78 -0.03 -4.54
CA ALA A 265 -0.66 -0.48 -5.36
C ALA A 265 -1.09 -1.31 -6.60
N ALA A 266 -2.17 -2.10 -6.47
CA ALA A 266 -2.76 -2.86 -7.57
C ALA A 266 -3.26 -1.98 -8.73
N VAL A 267 -3.61 -0.72 -8.49
CA VAL A 267 -4.03 0.26 -9.52
C VAL A 267 -2.87 0.55 -10.46
N HIS A 268 -1.64 0.61 -9.95
CA HIS A 268 -0.42 0.73 -10.77
C HIS A 268 -0.05 -0.57 -11.50
N MET A 269 -0.87 -1.63 -11.40
CA MET A 269 -0.79 -2.86 -12.21
C MET A 269 -2.03 -3.04 -13.12
N SER A 270 -2.88 -2.01 -13.29
CA SER A 270 -4.16 -2.16 -14.00
C SER A 270 -4.04 -2.44 -15.51
N GLU A 271 -2.94 -2.01 -16.15
CA GLU A 271 -2.60 -2.41 -17.52
C GLU A 271 -2.13 -3.86 -17.61
N GLU A 272 -1.63 -4.45 -16.53
CA GLU A 272 -1.25 -5.88 -16.43
C GLU A 272 -2.39 -6.77 -15.90
N LEU A 273 -3.57 -6.20 -15.57
CA LEU A 273 -4.68 -6.90 -14.91
C LEU A 273 -5.87 -7.17 -15.84
N ARG A 274 -6.44 -8.38 -15.80
CA ARG A 274 -7.66 -8.72 -16.56
C ARG A 274 -8.95 -8.33 -15.82
N ASP A 275 -9.94 -7.80 -16.55
CA ASP A 275 -11.22 -7.26 -16.04
C ASP A 275 -10.99 -6.20 -14.94
N ALA A 276 -10.11 -5.24 -15.24
CA ALA A 276 -9.51 -4.36 -14.24
C ALA A 276 -10.54 -3.49 -13.50
N SER A 277 -11.53 -2.91 -14.20
CA SER A 277 -12.60 -2.09 -13.61
C SER A 277 -13.53 -2.86 -12.65
N ARG A 278 -13.52 -4.19 -12.65
CA ARG A 278 -14.18 -5.05 -11.64
C ARG A 278 -13.24 -5.68 -10.62
N THR A 279 -11.97 -5.87 -10.98
CA THR A 279 -11.02 -6.65 -10.17
C THR A 279 -10.26 -5.78 -9.18
N LEU A 280 -9.84 -4.55 -9.56
CA LEU A 280 -9.22 -3.59 -8.63
C LEU A 280 -10.08 -3.28 -7.40
N PRO A 281 -11.38 -2.95 -7.53
CA PRO A 281 -12.19 -2.53 -6.38
C PRO A 281 -12.34 -3.64 -5.33
N ARG A 282 -12.47 -4.89 -5.81
CA ARG A 282 -12.50 -6.09 -4.98
C ARG A 282 -11.17 -6.31 -4.29
N SER A 283 -10.06 -6.19 -5.02
CA SER A 283 -8.71 -6.38 -4.47
C SER A 283 -8.43 -5.40 -3.33
N MET A 284 -8.64 -4.10 -3.56
CA MET A 284 -8.35 -3.03 -2.59
C MET A 284 -9.15 -3.19 -1.29
N ILE A 285 -10.47 -3.42 -1.41
CA ILE A 285 -11.35 -3.57 -0.24
C ILE A 285 -11.03 -4.86 0.52
N MET A 286 -10.93 -6.01 -0.18
CA MET A 286 -10.65 -7.29 0.48
C MET A 286 -9.28 -7.32 1.14
N THR A 287 -8.27 -6.67 0.54
CA THR A 287 -6.96 -6.49 1.18
C THR A 287 -7.10 -5.71 2.47
N THR A 288 -7.75 -4.54 2.44
CA THR A 288 -7.92 -3.71 3.64
C THR A 288 -8.69 -4.44 4.75
N VAL A 289 -9.65 -5.29 4.40
CA VAL A 289 -10.37 -6.13 5.37
C VAL A 289 -9.45 -7.20 5.99
N PHE A 290 -8.77 -8.01 5.18
CA PHE A 290 -7.96 -9.12 5.71
C PHE A 290 -6.67 -8.67 6.41
N ASN A 291 -5.92 -7.74 5.80
CA ASN A 291 -4.65 -7.29 6.37
C ASN A 291 -4.85 -6.47 7.65
N GLY A 292 -5.95 -5.70 7.76
CA GLY A 292 -6.32 -5.06 9.00
C GLY A 292 -6.82 -6.03 10.08
N ALA A 293 -7.55 -7.09 9.70
CA ALA A 293 -7.93 -8.14 10.66
C ALA A 293 -6.69 -8.89 11.19
N PHE A 294 -5.77 -9.32 10.31
CA PHE A 294 -4.53 -10.00 10.72
C PHE A 294 -3.63 -9.07 11.53
N GLY A 295 -3.42 -7.83 11.08
CA GLY A 295 -2.65 -6.83 11.81
C GLY A 295 -3.19 -6.58 13.22
N TRP A 296 -4.51 -6.39 13.37
CA TRP A 296 -5.11 -6.13 14.68
C TRP A 296 -5.03 -7.34 15.63
N ILE A 297 -5.27 -8.56 15.11
CA ILE A 297 -5.12 -9.80 15.90
C ILE A 297 -3.65 -10.00 16.34
N MET A 298 -2.69 -9.70 15.46
CA MET A 298 -1.27 -9.79 15.77
C MET A 298 -0.83 -8.72 16.77
N VAL A 299 -1.30 -7.47 16.63
CA VAL A 299 -1.04 -6.38 17.58
C VAL A 299 -1.58 -6.71 18.98
N ILE A 300 -2.81 -7.20 19.10
CA ILE A 300 -3.37 -7.65 20.38
C ILE A 300 -2.51 -8.77 20.97
N THR A 301 -2.17 -9.79 20.16
CA THR A 301 -1.30 -10.90 20.59
C THR A 301 0.05 -10.41 21.07
N TYR A 302 0.68 -9.50 20.33
CA TYR A 302 1.98 -8.95 20.64
C TYR A 302 1.98 -8.18 21.96
N CYS A 303 0.96 -7.33 22.20
CA CYS A 303 0.79 -6.65 23.50
C CYS A 303 0.55 -7.63 24.65
N PHE A 304 -0.12 -8.77 24.43
CA PHE A 304 -0.23 -9.84 25.43
C PHE A 304 1.08 -10.57 25.71
N CYS A 305 1.98 -10.66 24.73
CA CYS A 305 3.22 -11.45 24.79
C CYS A 305 4.50 -10.64 25.08
N ILE A 306 4.41 -9.31 25.17
CA ILE A 306 5.58 -8.42 25.17
C ILE A 306 6.52 -8.62 26.37
N GLY A 307 5.99 -8.92 27.57
CA GLY A 307 6.80 -8.98 28.79
C GLY A 307 7.20 -7.58 29.29
N ASP A 308 8.47 -7.40 29.66
CA ASP A 308 8.99 -6.10 30.11
C ASP A 308 9.24 -5.16 28.91
N LEU A 309 8.54 -4.03 28.90
CA LEU A 309 8.64 -3.04 27.82
C LEU A 309 10.01 -2.34 27.78
N GLY A 310 10.66 -2.16 28.94
CA GLY A 310 11.99 -1.54 29.01
C GLY A 310 13.06 -2.44 28.41
N GLU A 311 13.07 -3.72 28.76
CA GLU A 311 13.96 -4.74 28.17
C GLU A 311 13.76 -4.84 26.64
N VAL A 312 12.50 -4.93 26.20
CA VAL A 312 12.14 -5.10 24.79
C VAL A 312 12.50 -3.87 23.94
N MET A 313 12.32 -2.66 24.47
CA MET A 313 12.71 -1.42 23.78
C MET A 313 14.22 -1.16 23.83
N ALA A 314 14.94 -1.71 24.81
CA ALA A 314 16.40 -1.62 24.94
C ALA A 314 17.17 -2.76 24.23
N SER A 315 16.48 -3.68 23.54
CA SER A 315 17.12 -4.84 22.90
C SER A 315 18.24 -4.43 21.92
N PRO A 316 19.46 -4.98 22.05
CA PRO A 316 20.59 -4.70 21.14
C PRO A 316 20.30 -5.02 19.67
N THR A 317 19.28 -5.83 19.38
CA THR A 317 18.81 -6.13 18.02
C THR A 317 18.29 -4.90 17.27
N GLY A 318 17.87 -3.85 17.99
CA GLY A 318 17.13 -2.71 17.43
C GLY A 318 15.75 -3.08 16.88
N GLN A 319 15.25 -4.28 17.15
CA GLN A 319 14.03 -4.86 16.59
C GLN A 319 13.21 -5.51 17.71
N PRO A 320 12.36 -4.75 18.44
CA PRO A 320 11.63 -5.21 19.63
C PRO A 320 10.94 -6.57 19.49
N PHE A 321 10.34 -6.86 18.33
CA PHE A 321 9.67 -8.14 18.12
C PHE A 321 10.61 -9.36 18.16
N MET A 322 11.89 -9.18 17.83
CA MET A 322 12.90 -10.24 17.93
C MET A 322 13.22 -10.58 19.38
N GLN A 323 13.24 -9.57 20.27
CA GLN A 323 13.35 -9.77 21.71
C GLN A 323 12.12 -10.51 22.25
N VAL A 324 10.91 -10.12 21.84
CA VAL A 324 9.68 -10.82 22.24
C VAL A 324 9.66 -12.28 21.75
N PHE A 325 10.13 -12.56 20.53
CA PHE A 325 10.25 -13.93 20.02
C PHE A 325 11.29 -14.74 20.80
N TYR A 326 12.41 -14.14 21.19
CA TYR A 326 13.40 -14.77 22.07
C TYR A 326 12.82 -15.05 23.46
N ASN A 327 12.18 -14.06 24.10
CA ASN A 327 11.58 -14.20 25.42
C ASN A 327 10.42 -15.20 25.45
N SER A 328 9.65 -15.30 24.35
CA SER A 328 8.58 -16.29 24.19
C SER A 328 9.12 -17.71 24.01
N THR A 329 10.22 -17.90 23.27
CA THR A 329 10.72 -19.23 22.89
C THR A 329 11.86 -19.74 23.77
N GLN A 330 12.51 -18.86 24.55
CA GLN A 330 13.74 -19.10 25.31
C GLN A 330 14.84 -19.75 24.45
N SER A 331 14.88 -19.44 23.14
CA SER A 331 15.71 -20.12 22.16
C SER A 331 16.06 -19.22 20.98
N THR A 332 17.35 -18.87 20.85
CA THR A 332 17.88 -18.06 19.75
C THR A 332 17.54 -18.65 18.38
N ALA A 333 17.61 -19.98 18.24
CA ALA A 333 17.30 -20.67 16.98
C ALA A 333 15.81 -20.57 16.61
N SER A 334 14.91 -20.75 17.58
CA SER A 334 13.45 -20.62 17.36
C SER A 334 13.05 -19.19 17.05
N ALA A 335 13.57 -18.22 17.82
CA ALA A 335 13.35 -16.79 17.58
C ALA A 335 13.88 -16.36 16.21
N THR A 336 15.05 -16.85 15.81
CA THR A 336 15.64 -16.62 14.48
C THR A 336 14.77 -17.20 13.38
N ALA A 337 14.21 -18.40 13.54
CA ALA A 337 13.31 -18.99 12.55
C ALA A 337 12.03 -18.15 12.38
N MET A 338 11.41 -17.72 13.48
CA MET A 338 10.22 -16.85 13.47
C MET A 338 10.53 -15.49 12.83
N ALA A 339 11.59 -14.82 13.27
CA ALA A 339 12.00 -13.52 12.73
C ALA A 339 12.41 -13.61 11.25
N SER A 340 13.02 -14.71 10.81
CA SER A 340 13.37 -14.93 9.39
C SER A 340 12.15 -14.94 8.46
N PHE A 341 10.97 -15.37 8.93
CA PHE A 341 9.72 -15.22 8.15
C PHE A 341 9.31 -13.76 8.02
N ILE A 342 9.42 -12.95 9.09
CA ILE A 342 9.15 -11.50 9.03
C ILE A 342 10.08 -10.84 8.01
N VAL A 343 11.38 -11.11 8.07
CA VAL A 343 12.39 -10.54 7.16
C VAL A 343 12.13 -10.93 5.70
N ALA A 344 11.82 -12.21 5.45
CA ALA A 344 11.47 -12.67 4.11
C ALA A 344 10.22 -11.97 3.58
N MET A 345 9.19 -11.80 4.40
CA MET A 345 7.95 -11.10 4.02
C MET A 345 8.17 -9.61 3.77
N THR A 346 8.98 -8.90 4.57
CA THR A 346 9.36 -7.51 4.29
C THR A 346 10.18 -7.39 2.99
N ALA A 347 11.07 -8.34 2.70
CA ALA A 347 11.80 -8.37 1.42
C ALA A 347 10.88 -8.63 0.21
N PHE A 348 9.84 -9.47 0.34
CA PHE A 348 8.81 -9.66 -0.68
C PHE A 348 7.89 -8.43 -0.83
N SER A 349 7.50 -7.78 0.27
CA SER A 349 6.82 -6.47 0.25
C SER A 349 7.62 -5.48 -0.60
N ASN A 350 8.92 -5.33 -0.33
CA ASN A 350 9.79 -4.43 -1.11
C ASN A 350 9.88 -4.80 -2.61
N LEU A 351 9.89 -6.09 -2.95
CA LEU A 351 9.80 -6.57 -4.35
C LEU A 351 8.51 -6.08 -5.01
N THR A 352 7.38 -6.23 -4.32
CA THR A 352 6.05 -5.78 -4.78
C THR A 352 5.98 -4.25 -4.92
N MET A 353 6.65 -3.52 -4.03
CA MET A 353 6.72 -2.06 -4.04
C MET A 353 7.56 -1.54 -5.21
N VAL A 354 8.70 -2.18 -5.53
CA VAL A 354 9.50 -1.85 -6.73
C VAL A 354 8.69 -2.08 -8.01
N ALA A 355 7.83 -3.11 -8.06
CA ALA A 355 6.92 -3.32 -9.18
C ALA A 355 5.98 -2.09 -9.33
N THR A 356 5.28 -1.74 -8.25
CA THR A 356 4.33 -0.62 -8.19
C THR A 356 4.98 0.72 -8.59
N SER A 357 6.10 1.04 -7.95
CA SER A 357 6.83 2.30 -8.09
C SER A 357 7.40 2.50 -9.51
N SER A 358 7.91 1.44 -10.14
CA SER A 358 8.39 1.49 -11.53
C SER A 358 7.27 1.72 -12.54
N ARG A 359 6.07 1.14 -12.34
CA ARG A 359 4.91 1.34 -13.21
C ARG A 359 4.30 2.74 -13.05
N GLN A 360 4.21 3.24 -11.83
CA GLN A 360 3.73 4.60 -11.56
C GLN A 360 4.63 5.65 -12.23
N LEU A 361 5.96 5.54 -12.08
CA LEU A 361 6.93 6.44 -12.70
C LEU A 361 6.89 6.35 -14.24
N PHE A 362 6.76 5.13 -14.79
CA PHE A 362 6.56 4.90 -16.22
C PHE A 362 5.29 5.60 -16.75
N ALA A 363 4.17 5.50 -16.04
CA ALA A 363 2.91 6.12 -16.47
C ALA A 363 3.01 7.65 -16.48
N PHE A 364 3.53 8.25 -15.41
CA PHE A 364 3.70 9.70 -15.30
C PHE A 364 4.71 10.26 -16.32
N ALA A 365 5.73 9.47 -16.68
CA ALA A 365 6.64 9.78 -17.78
C ALA A 365 6.04 9.61 -19.19
N ARG A 366 5.14 8.63 -19.39
CA ARG A 366 4.39 8.47 -20.65
C ARG A 366 3.55 9.72 -20.94
N ASP A 367 3.05 10.37 -19.89
CA ASP A 367 2.31 11.65 -19.96
C ASP A 367 3.23 12.90 -19.97
N HIS A 368 4.54 12.71 -20.16
CA HIS A 368 5.59 13.74 -20.31
C HIS A 368 5.82 14.64 -19.08
N ALA A 369 5.44 14.19 -17.89
CA ALA A 369 5.44 15.03 -16.69
C ALA A 369 6.80 15.21 -16.00
N VAL A 370 7.79 14.35 -16.27
CA VAL A 370 9.08 14.32 -15.55
C VAL A 370 10.28 14.68 -16.44
N PRO A 371 11.42 15.14 -15.87
CA PRO A 371 12.70 15.21 -16.57
C PRO A 371 13.01 13.88 -17.25
N PHE A 372 13.65 13.92 -18.42
CA PHE A 372 14.01 12.72 -19.20
C PHE A 372 12.84 11.75 -19.48
N SER A 373 11.58 12.21 -19.47
CA SER A 373 10.38 11.37 -19.71
C SER A 373 10.54 10.28 -20.80
N PRO A 374 11.08 10.54 -22.01
CA PRO A 374 11.26 9.50 -23.05
C PRO A 374 12.21 8.34 -22.70
N TRP A 375 13.04 8.49 -21.66
CA TRP A 375 13.87 7.41 -21.11
C TRP A 375 13.06 6.55 -20.12
N PHE A 376 12.32 7.19 -19.22
CA PHE A 376 11.46 6.51 -18.24
C PHE A 376 10.26 5.79 -18.87
N SER A 377 9.66 6.37 -19.93
CA SER A 377 8.48 5.81 -20.62
C SER A 377 8.81 4.74 -21.67
N LYS A 378 10.06 4.26 -21.74
CA LYS A 378 10.49 3.26 -22.74
C LYS A 378 10.41 1.83 -22.18
N VAL A 379 9.50 1.03 -22.75
CA VAL A 379 9.54 -0.44 -22.64
C VAL A 379 10.41 -0.99 -23.80
N PRO A 380 11.46 -1.78 -23.53
CA PRO A 380 12.26 -2.39 -24.60
C PRO A 380 11.51 -3.52 -25.32
N ALA A 381 11.70 -3.66 -26.64
CA ALA A 381 11.11 -4.76 -27.40
C ALA A 381 11.55 -6.13 -26.85
N GLY A 382 10.61 -7.08 -26.75
CA GLY A 382 10.82 -8.40 -26.14
C GLY A 382 10.67 -8.45 -24.62
N TRP A 383 10.61 -7.29 -23.96
CA TRP A 383 10.33 -7.14 -22.52
C TRP A 383 8.92 -6.57 -22.32
N ASP A 384 8.31 -6.87 -21.17
CA ASP A 384 6.98 -6.39 -20.81
C ASP A 384 7.02 -5.45 -19.58
N VAL A 385 8.20 -4.91 -19.24
CA VAL A 385 8.43 -4.03 -18.07
C VAL A 385 9.31 -2.82 -18.38
N PRO A 386 9.10 -1.67 -17.71
CA PRO A 386 9.92 -0.46 -17.91
C PRO A 386 11.24 -0.54 -17.15
N ILE A 387 12.22 -1.29 -17.69
CA ILE A 387 13.53 -1.54 -17.05
C ILE A 387 14.20 -0.25 -16.56
N ASN A 388 14.15 0.82 -17.35
CA ASN A 388 14.71 2.12 -16.99
C ASN A 388 14.12 2.68 -15.69
N ALA A 389 12.80 2.61 -15.50
CA ALA A 389 12.15 3.05 -14.27
C ALA A 389 12.53 2.16 -13.07
N ILE A 390 12.63 0.83 -13.27
CA ILE A 390 13.07 -0.12 -12.23
C ILE A 390 14.51 0.20 -11.77
N LEU A 391 15.42 0.49 -12.71
CA LEU A 391 16.81 0.86 -12.41
C LEU A 391 16.92 2.22 -11.71
N THR A 392 16.04 3.18 -11.98
CA THR A 392 15.99 4.42 -11.18
C THR A 392 15.47 4.17 -9.78
N THR A 393 14.47 3.31 -9.58
CA THR A 393 14.04 2.93 -8.22
C THR A 393 15.18 2.27 -7.44
N PHE A 394 15.98 1.41 -8.08
CA PHE A 394 17.21 0.89 -7.45
C PHE A 394 18.18 2.00 -7.02
N LEU A 395 18.53 2.90 -7.94
CA LEU A 395 19.49 3.97 -7.71
C LEU A 395 19.00 4.94 -6.63
N PHE A 396 17.72 5.31 -6.67
CA PHE A 396 17.10 6.21 -5.70
C PHE A 396 17.06 5.59 -4.30
N SER A 397 16.58 4.35 -4.16
CA SER A 397 16.60 3.64 -2.87
C SER A 397 18.02 3.46 -2.33
N SER A 398 19.00 3.17 -3.21
CA SER A 398 20.41 3.06 -2.81
C SER A 398 20.97 4.40 -2.31
N LEU A 399 20.75 5.49 -3.04
CA LEU A 399 21.20 6.83 -2.65
C LEU A 399 20.57 7.30 -1.33
N LEU A 400 19.27 7.04 -1.12
CA LEU A 400 18.62 7.36 0.15
C LEU A 400 19.16 6.49 1.31
N SER A 401 19.49 5.22 1.07
CA SER A 401 20.07 4.36 2.11
C SER A 401 21.46 4.81 2.60
N LEU A 402 22.18 5.63 1.83
CA LEU A 402 23.45 6.23 2.26
C LEU A 402 23.25 7.27 3.38
N ILE A 403 22.06 7.87 3.51
CA ILE A 403 21.75 8.86 4.56
C ILE A 403 21.93 8.26 5.96
N ASN A 404 21.62 6.96 6.10
CA ASN A 404 21.81 6.21 7.34
C ASN A 404 23.26 6.21 7.86
N ILE A 405 24.26 6.37 6.98
CA ILE A 405 25.67 6.46 7.37
C ILE A 405 25.93 7.71 8.24
N GLY A 406 25.19 8.81 8.01
CA GLY A 406 25.23 10.02 8.83
C GLY A 406 24.15 10.07 9.92
N SER A 407 22.90 9.69 9.62
CA SER A 407 21.82 9.60 10.61
C SER A 407 20.73 8.59 10.19
N ALA A 408 20.48 7.62 11.06
CA ALA A 408 19.34 6.70 10.92
C ALA A 408 17.99 7.42 11.05
N VAL A 409 17.91 8.50 11.84
CA VAL A 409 16.65 9.26 12.02
C VAL A 409 16.30 10.08 10.78
N ALA A 410 17.31 10.58 10.06
CA ALA A 410 17.10 11.21 8.75
C ALA A 410 16.56 10.21 7.71
N LEU A 411 16.92 8.92 7.79
CA LEU A 411 16.30 7.88 6.97
C LEU A 411 14.92 7.43 7.50
N ASN A 412 14.68 7.39 8.81
CA ASN A 412 13.34 7.16 9.36
C ASN A 412 12.35 8.27 8.96
N SER A 413 12.82 9.51 8.82
CA SER A 413 12.03 10.63 8.25
C SER A 413 11.58 10.36 6.80
N ILE A 414 12.27 9.51 6.04
CA ILE A 414 11.86 9.17 4.67
C ILE A 414 10.60 8.27 4.67
N THR A 415 10.35 7.53 5.75
CA THR A 415 9.10 6.77 5.96
C THR A 415 7.91 7.68 6.28
N GLY A 416 8.13 8.77 7.03
CA GLY A 416 7.13 9.83 7.22
C GLY A 416 6.83 10.58 5.91
N LEU A 417 7.88 10.90 5.15
CA LEU A 417 7.78 11.53 3.83
C LEU A 417 6.99 10.68 2.83
N ALA A 418 7.25 9.37 2.78
CA ALA A 418 6.52 8.40 1.97
C ALA A 418 5.02 8.41 2.31
N THR A 419 4.72 8.36 3.60
CA THR A 419 3.37 8.41 4.15
C THR A 419 2.65 9.69 3.73
N SER A 420 3.22 10.87 4.03
CA SER A 420 2.62 12.16 3.69
C SER A 420 2.41 12.36 2.19
N ALA A 421 3.34 11.89 1.35
CA ALA A 421 3.28 12.05 -0.10
C ALA A 421 2.22 11.15 -0.77
N LEU A 422 2.00 9.94 -0.25
CA LEU A 422 0.86 9.12 -0.67
C LEU A 422 -0.48 9.70 -0.16
N LEU A 423 -0.54 10.07 1.12
CA LEU A 423 -1.77 10.62 1.73
C LEU A 423 -2.27 11.90 1.04
N SER A 424 -1.40 12.84 0.65
CA SER A 424 -1.84 14.05 -0.06
C SER A 424 -2.44 13.74 -1.44
N SER A 425 -1.97 12.69 -2.11
CA SER A 425 -2.55 12.19 -3.36
C SER A 425 -3.93 11.54 -3.15
N TYR A 426 -4.12 10.85 -2.03
CA TYR A 426 -5.42 10.26 -1.65
C TYR A 426 -6.44 11.36 -1.31
N ILE A 427 -6.08 12.31 -0.44
CA ILE A 427 -6.89 13.48 -0.07
C ILE A 427 -7.33 14.20 -1.33
N THR A 428 -6.38 14.59 -2.20
CA THR A 428 -6.71 15.35 -3.40
C THR A 428 -7.60 14.58 -4.37
N SER A 429 -7.47 13.26 -4.45
CA SER A 429 -8.36 12.41 -5.26
C SER A 429 -9.78 12.34 -4.70
N ILE A 430 -9.91 12.14 -3.37
CA ILE A 430 -11.19 12.00 -2.68
C ILE A 430 -11.91 13.36 -2.59
N GLY A 431 -11.20 14.45 -2.31
CA GLY A 431 -11.70 15.82 -2.40
C GLY A 431 -12.25 16.18 -3.80
N CYS A 432 -11.63 15.71 -4.88
CA CYS A 432 -12.17 15.87 -6.24
C CYS A 432 -13.50 15.10 -6.43
N MET A 433 -13.64 13.91 -5.85
CA MET A 433 -14.88 13.14 -5.83
C MET A 433 -15.98 13.81 -4.98
N ILE A 434 -15.64 14.33 -3.80
CA ILE A 434 -16.54 15.14 -2.96
C ILE A 434 -17.04 16.35 -3.76
N TRP A 435 -16.13 17.09 -4.40
CA TRP A 435 -16.48 18.25 -5.23
C TRP A 435 -17.47 17.89 -6.34
N ARG A 436 -17.23 16.81 -7.11
CA ARG A 436 -18.16 16.37 -8.17
C ARG A 436 -19.53 15.99 -7.62
N ARG A 437 -19.56 15.20 -6.54
CA ARG A 437 -20.81 14.76 -5.89
C ARG A 437 -21.61 15.95 -5.33
N TYR A 438 -20.95 16.90 -4.68
CA TYR A 438 -21.56 18.10 -4.12
C TYR A 438 -22.10 19.04 -5.21
N THR A 439 -21.32 19.29 -6.27
CA THR A 439 -21.72 20.11 -7.43
C THR A 439 -22.69 19.40 -8.37
N LYS A 440 -23.05 18.14 -8.11
CA LYS A 440 -23.91 17.29 -8.94
C LYS A 440 -23.41 17.11 -10.38
N ASN A 441 -22.09 17.24 -10.58
CA ASN A 441 -21.46 16.89 -11.86
C ASN A 441 -21.57 15.37 -12.09
N PRO A 442 -21.79 14.91 -13.33
CA PRO A 442 -21.88 13.49 -13.63
C PRO A 442 -20.55 12.79 -13.28
N LEU A 443 -20.68 11.60 -12.70
CA LEU A 443 -19.57 10.65 -12.51
C LEU A 443 -19.44 9.76 -13.75
N LEU A 444 -18.29 9.11 -13.90
CA LEU A 444 -18.08 8.12 -14.94
C LEU A 444 -18.90 6.85 -14.66
N ARG A 445 -19.12 6.03 -15.68
CA ARG A 445 -19.77 4.72 -15.52
C ARG A 445 -18.84 3.79 -14.73
N SER A 446 -19.27 3.38 -13.55
CA SER A 446 -18.53 2.45 -12.70
C SER A 446 -19.07 1.01 -12.79
N LYS A 447 -18.24 0.00 -12.51
CA LYS A 447 -18.67 -1.38 -12.26
C LYS A 447 -18.89 -1.66 -10.76
N PHE A 448 -18.31 -0.84 -9.87
CA PHE A 448 -18.51 -0.82 -8.42
C PHE A 448 -18.77 0.63 -7.98
N SER A 449 -19.96 0.93 -7.47
CA SER A 449 -20.32 2.27 -6.99
C SER A 449 -20.95 2.25 -5.61
N LEU A 450 -20.61 3.26 -4.82
CA LEU A 450 -21.13 3.53 -3.49
C LEU A 450 -22.53 4.18 -3.54
N GLY A 451 -22.98 4.61 -4.72
CA GLY A 451 -24.31 5.19 -4.94
C GLY A 451 -24.60 6.36 -4.00
N LYS A 452 -25.61 6.19 -3.14
CA LYS A 452 -26.03 7.17 -2.12
C LYS A 452 -25.03 7.32 -0.97
N TRP A 453 -24.31 6.25 -0.61
CA TRP A 453 -23.32 6.26 0.47
C TRP A 453 -21.99 6.89 0.08
N GLY A 454 -21.74 7.12 -1.21
CA GLY A 454 -20.47 7.65 -1.70
C GLY A 454 -20.08 9.00 -1.08
N LEU A 455 -20.99 9.98 -1.04
CA LEU A 455 -20.65 11.30 -0.46
C LEU A 455 -20.33 11.21 1.06
N PRO A 456 -21.13 10.55 1.91
CA PRO A 456 -20.76 10.29 3.31
C PRO A 456 -19.42 9.57 3.48
N ILE A 457 -19.17 8.48 2.73
CA ILE A 457 -17.92 7.71 2.83
C ILE A 457 -16.73 8.54 2.38
N ASN A 458 -16.85 9.30 1.29
CA ASN A 458 -15.79 10.19 0.81
C ASN A 458 -15.47 11.28 1.86
N ILE A 459 -16.47 11.94 2.45
CA ILE A 459 -16.26 12.97 3.50
C ILE A 459 -15.60 12.38 4.75
N ALA A 460 -16.02 11.20 5.20
CA ALA A 460 -15.42 10.53 6.36
C ALA A 460 -13.97 10.08 6.08
N SER A 461 -13.68 9.64 4.84
CA SER A 461 -12.33 9.34 4.36
C SER A 461 -11.43 10.57 4.39
N GLU A 462 -11.92 11.69 3.86
CA GLU A 462 -11.19 12.98 3.82
C GLU A 462 -10.84 13.47 5.23
N ALA A 463 -11.82 13.46 6.15
CA ALA A 463 -11.63 13.90 7.52
C ALA A 463 -10.59 13.04 8.27
N PHE A 464 -10.61 11.72 8.08
CA PHE A 464 -9.58 10.82 8.61
C PHE A 464 -8.21 11.15 8.01
N LEU A 465 -8.10 11.20 6.67
CA LEU A 465 -6.83 11.42 5.98
C LEU A 465 -6.17 12.76 6.33
N VAL A 466 -6.94 13.84 6.48
CA VAL A 466 -6.41 15.16 6.87
C VAL A 466 -5.77 15.11 8.27
N VAL A 467 -6.38 14.39 9.22
CA VAL A 467 -5.80 14.20 10.56
C VAL A 467 -4.51 13.39 10.47
N ILE A 468 -4.50 12.25 9.76
CA ILE A 468 -3.29 11.44 9.59
C ILE A 468 -2.17 12.22 8.88
N PHE A 469 -2.49 13.02 7.86
CA PHE A 469 -1.52 13.79 7.09
C PHE A 469 -0.82 14.87 7.93
N VAL A 470 -1.52 15.49 8.89
CA VAL A 470 -0.88 16.39 9.87
C VAL A 470 0.03 15.61 10.82
N LEU A 471 -0.46 14.48 11.36
CA LEU A 471 0.29 13.66 12.33
C LEU A 471 1.55 13.02 11.70
N ALA A 472 1.54 12.69 10.41
CA ALA A 472 2.69 12.14 9.68
C ALA A 472 3.90 13.10 9.57
N PHE A 473 3.69 14.40 9.79
CA PHE A 473 4.77 15.40 9.87
C PHE A 473 5.25 15.66 11.30
N MET A 474 4.60 15.13 12.33
CA MET A 474 5.01 15.39 13.72
C MET A 474 6.27 14.58 14.09
N PRO A 475 7.16 15.13 14.93
CA PRO A 475 8.25 14.38 15.56
C PRO A 475 7.73 13.36 16.58
N GLY A 476 8.60 12.47 17.06
CA GLY A 476 8.25 11.48 18.09
C GLY A 476 8.16 12.04 19.52
N ASN A 477 8.80 13.18 19.78
CA ASN A 477 8.76 13.92 21.06
C ASN A 477 8.47 15.41 20.76
N PRO A 478 7.97 16.22 21.72
CA PRO A 478 7.51 17.59 21.43
C PRO A 478 8.64 18.61 21.22
N ASN A 479 9.88 18.31 21.62
CA ASN A 479 11.02 19.22 21.57
C ASN A 479 12.26 18.51 21.01
N PRO A 480 12.21 18.02 19.75
CA PRO A 480 13.25 17.17 19.20
C PRO A 480 14.54 17.95 18.96
N ALA A 481 15.68 17.32 19.23
CA ALA A 481 16.95 17.83 18.72
C ALA A 481 16.94 17.83 17.18
N ALA A 482 17.78 18.66 16.53
CA ALA A 482 17.85 18.72 15.07
C ALA A 482 18.17 17.35 14.41
N ALA A 483 18.87 16.47 15.14
CA ALA A 483 19.14 15.09 14.75
C ALA A 483 17.96 14.12 14.91
N GLU A 484 16.95 14.47 15.74
CA GLU A 484 15.76 13.68 16.03
C GLU A 484 14.50 14.14 15.27
N MET A 485 14.54 15.36 14.73
CA MET A 485 13.40 16.00 14.08
C MET A 485 12.89 15.23 12.85
N ASN A 486 11.56 15.18 12.68
CA ASN A 486 10.91 14.62 11.51
C ASN A 486 11.03 15.59 10.31
N TRP A 487 12.08 15.44 9.52
CA TRP A 487 12.38 16.32 8.38
C TRP A 487 11.47 16.11 7.16
N SER A 488 10.45 15.25 7.25
CA SER A 488 9.48 14.96 6.16
C SER A 488 8.89 16.22 5.53
N ILE A 489 8.51 17.22 6.35
CA ILE A 489 7.83 18.43 5.86
C ILE A 489 8.73 19.29 4.98
N LEU A 490 10.03 19.36 5.29
CA LEU A 490 11.01 20.09 4.50
C LEU A 490 11.23 19.43 3.13
N ILE A 491 11.38 18.10 3.10
CA ILE A 491 11.63 17.36 1.85
C ILE A 491 10.35 17.36 0.98
N TYR A 492 9.17 17.16 1.59
CA TYR A 492 7.88 17.27 0.91
C TYR A 492 7.70 18.67 0.28
N GLY A 493 7.94 19.73 1.06
CA GLY A 493 7.90 21.11 0.59
C GLY A 493 8.89 21.38 -0.55
N ALA A 494 10.13 20.92 -0.43
CA ALA A 494 11.16 21.08 -1.46
C ALA A 494 10.78 20.40 -2.78
N VAL A 495 10.24 19.18 -2.75
CA VAL A 495 9.80 18.47 -3.97
C VAL A 495 8.52 19.09 -4.54
N ALA A 496 7.61 19.59 -3.71
CA ALA A 496 6.44 20.35 -4.16
C ALA A 496 6.86 21.67 -4.86
N ILE A 497 7.81 22.41 -4.30
CA ILE A 497 8.38 23.63 -4.90
C ILE A 497 9.11 23.30 -6.21
N PHE A 498 9.92 22.23 -6.25
CA PHE A 498 10.58 21.77 -7.48
C PHE A 498 9.55 21.40 -8.57
N SER A 499 8.49 20.67 -8.21
CA SER A 499 7.35 20.36 -9.09
C SER A 499 6.69 21.64 -9.64
N LEU A 500 6.43 22.64 -8.78
CA LEU A 500 5.84 23.92 -9.20
C LEU A 500 6.74 24.69 -10.18
N ILE A 501 8.05 24.77 -9.89
CA ILE A 501 9.05 25.40 -10.77
C ILE A 501 9.10 24.67 -12.12
N TYR A 502 9.22 23.34 -12.10
CA TYR A 502 9.30 22.52 -13.30
C TYR A 502 7.99 22.51 -14.11
N TYR A 503 6.84 22.65 -13.44
CA TYR A 503 5.55 22.90 -14.08
C TYR A 503 5.58 24.23 -14.85
N VAL A 504 5.91 25.35 -14.20
CA VAL A 504 5.91 26.68 -14.83
C VAL A 504 6.81 26.73 -16.07
N PHE A 505 8.06 26.22 -15.97
CA PHE A 505 9.02 26.28 -17.07
C PHE A 505 8.81 25.23 -18.19
N ARG A 506 8.13 24.10 -17.91
CA ARG A 506 8.05 22.99 -18.88
C ARG A 506 6.74 22.20 -18.85
N GLY A 507 6.18 21.90 -17.68
CA GLY A 507 4.89 21.19 -17.56
C GLY A 507 3.74 21.93 -18.27
N THR A 508 3.67 23.25 -18.11
CA THR A 508 2.78 24.17 -18.85
C THR A 508 2.73 23.90 -20.35
N HIS A 509 3.88 23.64 -20.98
CA HIS A 509 4.06 23.51 -22.43
C HIS A 509 4.15 22.06 -22.94
N ARG A 510 4.31 21.06 -22.08
CA ARG A 510 4.61 19.67 -22.48
C ARG A 510 3.77 18.59 -21.80
N TYR A 511 3.27 18.83 -20.60
CA TYR A 511 2.31 17.93 -19.95
C TYR A 511 0.90 18.36 -20.35
N GLU A 512 0.08 17.42 -20.79
CA GLU A 512 -1.37 17.60 -20.80
C GLU A 512 -1.99 16.64 -19.79
N GLY A 513 -2.90 17.15 -18.98
CA GLY A 513 -3.59 16.34 -17.98
C GLY A 513 -4.29 15.16 -18.66
N PRO A 514 -4.16 13.90 -18.17
CA PRO A 514 -4.71 12.71 -18.81
C PRO A 514 -6.12 12.80 -19.40
N VAL A 515 -7.00 13.59 -18.78
CA VAL A 515 -8.35 13.91 -19.27
C VAL A 515 -8.41 14.48 -20.70
N ALA A 516 -7.33 15.12 -21.17
CA ALA A 516 -7.22 15.65 -22.53
C ALA A 516 -7.18 14.54 -23.61
N TYR A 517 -6.74 13.33 -23.24
CA TYR A 517 -6.71 12.17 -24.13
C TYR A 517 -7.99 11.31 -24.04
N VAL A 518 -8.89 11.61 -23.10
CA VAL A 518 -10.10 10.81 -22.88
C VAL A 518 -11.07 11.00 -24.04
N ARG A 519 -11.25 9.92 -24.82
CA ARG A 519 -12.21 9.87 -25.93
C ARG A 519 -13.62 9.99 -25.35
N LYS A 520 -14.35 11.03 -25.75
CA LYS A 520 -15.79 11.15 -25.46
C LYS A 520 -16.51 10.06 -26.25
N LEU A 521 -17.12 9.11 -25.53
CA LEU A 521 -18.06 8.18 -26.12
C LEU A 521 -19.29 8.96 -26.60
N GLU A 522 -19.32 9.31 -27.88
CA GLU A 522 -20.55 9.78 -28.51
C GLU A 522 -21.61 8.69 -28.36
N HIS A 523 -22.80 9.05 -27.89
CA HIS A 523 -23.94 8.15 -27.99
C HIS A 523 -24.14 7.83 -29.47
N SER A 524 -23.94 6.56 -29.84
CA SER A 524 -24.09 6.10 -31.21
C SER A 524 -25.48 6.50 -31.71
N ARG A 525 -25.54 7.52 -32.56
CA ARG A 525 -26.72 7.77 -33.36
C ARG A 525 -26.93 6.51 -34.17
N ALA A 526 -28.08 5.86 -34.01
CA ALA A 526 -28.47 4.77 -34.88
C ALA A 526 -28.29 5.23 -36.33
N PRO A 527 -27.69 4.43 -37.22
CA PRO A 527 -27.31 4.88 -38.55
C PRO A 527 -28.55 5.39 -39.27
N THR A 528 -28.61 6.71 -39.48
CA THR A 528 -29.65 7.33 -40.28
C THR A 528 -29.51 6.80 -41.68
N ALA A 529 -30.47 5.97 -42.12
CA ALA A 529 -30.48 5.44 -43.47
C ALA A 529 -30.29 6.58 -44.46
N GLY A 530 -29.26 6.48 -45.30
CA GLY A 530 -28.98 7.48 -46.31
C GLY A 530 -30.16 7.61 -47.28
N PRO A 531 -30.26 8.73 -48.01
CA PRO A 531 -31.18 8.83 -49.13
C PRO A 531 -30.98 7.64 -50.06
N ARG A 532 -32.08 7.02 -50.52
CA ARG A 532 -32.02 6.13 -51.67
C ARG A 532 -31.97 7.03 -52.90
N ASP A 533 -30.80 7.16 -53.49
CA ASP A 533 -30.65 7.86 -54.76
C ASP A 533 -31.48 7.12 -55.82
N THR A 534 -32.43 7.85 -56.40
CA THR A 534 -33.23 7.39 -57.53
C THR A 534 -32.54 7.82 -58.81
N ASP A 535 -31.97 6.88 -59.56
CA ASP A 535 -31.61 7.13 -60.95
C ASP A 535 -32.01 5.96 -61.84
N THR A 536 -32.79 6.29 -62.87
CA THR A 536 -33.23 5.35 -63.91
C THR A 536 -32.25 5.37 -65.08
N SER A 537 -31.82 4.19 -65.52
CA SER A 537 -31.50 3.98 -66.93
C SER A 537 -32.02 2.60 -67.36
N ALA A 538 -32.51 2.51 -68.58
CA ALA A 538 -33.07 1.30 -69.15
C ALA A 538 -32.18 0.81 -70.29
N SER A 539 -32.02 -0.51 -70.38
CA SER A 539 -31.54 -1.17 -71.59
C SER A 539 -32.19 -2.56 -71.67
N GLU A 540 -33.01 -2.77 -72.69
CA GLU A 540 -33.61 -4.07 -72.97
C GLU A 540 -32.53 -5.07 -73.42
N THR A 541 -32.66 -6.34 -73.03
CA THR A 541 -32.25 -7.45 -73.90
C THR A 541 -33.08 -8.68 -73.52
N THR A 542 -33.32 -9.55 -74.49
CA THR A 542 -34.41 -10.55 -74.46
C THR A 542 -33.91 -11.97 -74.25
N SER A 543 -34.87 -12.90 -74.31
CA SER A 543 -34.78 -14.28 -74.81
C SER A 543 -34.28 -15.38 -73.87
N ASP A 544 -35.16 -16.39 -73.79
CA ASP A 544 -34.90 -17.84 -73.83
C ASP A 544 -34.52 -18.58 -72.53
N ASP A 545 -35.59 -19.12 -71.91
CA ASP A 545 -35.83 -20.56 -71.76
C ASP A 545 -34.69 -21.48 -71.24
N SER A 546 -34.93 -22.05 -70.05
CA SER A 546 -34.89 -23.51 -69.87
C SER A 546 -35.81 -23.95 -68.74
N GLU A 547 -36.56 -25.02 -68.96
CA GLU A 547 -37.21 -25.81 -67.91
C GLU A 547 -36.14 -26.64 -67.15
N ASP A 548 -36.37 -26.98 -65.88
CA ASP A 548 -36.85 -28.35 -65.54
C ASP A 548 -37.20 -28.49 -64.03
N GLU A 549 -37.87 -29.59 -63.68
CA GLU A 549 -38.37 -29.88 -62.33
C GLU A 549 -37.29 -30.44 -61.35
N SER A 550 -37.53 -30.37 -60.04
CA SER A 550 -37.82 -31.60 -59.25
C SER A 550 -38.05 -31.41 -57.73
N SER A 551 -39.33 -31.50 -57.35
CA SER A 551 -39.83 -32.34 -56.25
C SER A 551 -39.64 -31.95 -54.75
N ARG A 552 -40.79 -31.95 -54.05
CA ARG A 552 -41.06 -32.40 -52.65
C ARG A 552 -40.45 -31.59 -51.47
N GLY A 553 -41.22 -31.19 -50.46
CA GLY A 553 -42.69 -31.25 -50.29
C GLY A 553 -43.13 -31.24 -48.81
N ASN A 554 -44.40 -30.83 -48.58
CA ASN A 554 -45.13 -30.80 -47.30
C ASN A 554 -44.58 -29.84 -46.20
N SER A 555 -45.41 -29.23 -45.34
CA SER A 555 -46.89 -29.09 -45.30
C SER A 555 -47.32 -28.04 -44.25
N GLN A 556 -48.49 -27.40 -44.46
CA GLN A 556 -49.63 -27.18 -43.52
C GLN A 556 -49.37 -27.01 -42.00
N ASP A 557 -50.08 -26.19 -41.21
CA ASP A 557 -51.28 -25.32 -41.37
C ASP A 557 -51.47 -24.48 -40.05
N SER A 558 -52.34 -23.48 -39.85
CA SER A 558 -53.31 -22.74 -40.69
C SER A 558 -53.82 -21.46 -39.95
N ASP A 559 -54.19 -20.43 -40.71
CA ASP A 559 -55.31 -19.47 -40.51
C ASP A 559 -55.40 -18.43 -39.36
N ASN A 560 -56.18 -17.38 -39.70
CA ASN A 560 -56.76 -16.24 -38.95
C ASN A 560 -55.78 -15.12 -38.55
N ASP A 561 -55.78 -13.93 -39.17
CA ASP A 561 -56.86 -13.01 -39.60
C ASP A 561 -57.50 -12.22 -38.44
N ASP A 562 -57.18 -10.93 -38.37
CA ASP A 562 -58.16 -9.86 -38.10
C ASP A 562 -57.58 -8.50 -38.50
N ARG A 563 -58.44 -7.52 -38.83
CA ARG A 563 -58.04 -6.18 -39.33
C ARG A 563 -58.48 -5.07 -38.39
N GLU A 564 -57.59 -4.13 -38.06
CA GLU A 564 -58.03 -2.75 -37.77
C GLU A 564 -56.94 -1.70 -38.05
N THR A 565 -57.37 -0.49 -38.45
CA THR A 565 -56.49 0.63 -38.88
C THR A 565 -56.39 1.73 -37.81
N PRO A 566 -55.30 2.55 -37.81
CA PRO A 566 -54.82 3.17 -36.57
C PRO A 566 -55.40 4.56 -36.24
N HIS A 567 -55.55 4.83 -34.94
CA HIS A 567 -55.71 6.19 -34.41
C HIS A 567 -54.37 6.92 -34.27
N GLN A 568 -54.35 8.21 -34.66
CA GLN A 568 -53.18 9.08 -34.57
C GLN A 568 -53.05 9.74 -33.18
N LEU A 569 -51.82 9.99 -32.74
CA LEU A 569 -51.49 10.88 -31.62
C LEU A 569 -50.38 11.89 -32.01
N PRO A 570 -50.33 13.10 -31.41
CA PRO A 570 -49.60 14.21 -32.02
C PRO A 570 -48.09 14.19 -31.75
N GLN A 571 -47.30 14.52 -32.79
CA GLN A 571 -45.85 14.68 -32.67
C GLN A 571 -45.47 15.93 -31.85
N LYS A 572 -44.59 15.77 -30.86
CA LYS A 572 -43.90 16.91 -30.21
C LYS A 572 -42.66 17.30 -31.02
N ARG A 573 -42.44 18.62 -31.19
CA ARG A 573 -41.26 19.16 -31.89
C ARG A 573 -39.96 18.87 -31.11
N PRO A 574 -38.82 18.62 -31.79
CA PRO A 574 -37.53 18.50 -31.12
C PRO A 574 -37.03 19.87 -30.61
N PRO A 575 -36.22 19.92 -29.53
CA PRO A 575 -35.64 21.15 -29.01
C PRO A 575 -34.44 21.65 -29.83
N THR A 576 -34.29 22.97 -29.91
CA THR A 576 -33.17 23.66 -30.57
C THR A 576 -31.83 23.39 -29.86
N PRO A 577 -30.71 23.19 -30.58
CA PRO A 577 -29.39 23.03 -29.96
C PRO A 577 -28.92 24.31 -29.24
N PRO A 578 -28.22 24.19 -28.09
CA PRO A 578 -27.73 25.34 -27.33
C PRO A 578 -26.60 26.07 -28.06
N GLN A 579 -26.61 27.41 -28.01
CA GLN A 579 -25.61 28.25 -28.66
C GLN A 579 -24.23 28.17 -27.98
N ARG A 580 -23.17 28.39 -28.79
CA ARG A 580 -21.78 28.55 -28.32
C ARG A 580 -21.68 29.70 -27.30
N TRP A 581 -21.39 29.38 -26.04
CA TRP A 581 -20.89 30.37 -25.09
C TRP A 581 -19.48 30.82 -25.49
N ARG A 582 -19.29 32.13 -25.63
CA ARG A 582 -17.98 32.80 -25.55
C ARG A 582 -17.96 33.61 -24.24
N PRO A 583 -16.91 33.56 -23.42
CA PRO A 583 -16.81 34.43 -22.24
C PRO A 583 -16.53 35.87 -22.67
N THR A 584 -17.24 36.83 -22.09
CA THR A 584 -16.96 38.27 -22.21
C THR A 584 -16.15 38.78 -21.01
N PRO A 585 -15.07 39.55 -21.22
CA PRO A 585 -14.14 39.97 -20.16
C PRO A 585 -14.68 41.14 -19.34
N GLN A 586 -15.70 40.89 -18.51
CA GLN A 586 -16.37 41.93 -17.71
C GLN A 586 -16.79 41.51 -16.29
N ARG A 587 -16.45 40.29 -15.84
CA ARG A 587 -16.69 39.85 -14.44
C ARG A 587 -15.45 39.74 -13.56
N GLU A 588 -14.25 39.92 -14.11
CA GLU A 588 -12.98 39.71 -13.38
C GLU A 588 -12.61 40.88 -12.44
N ARG A 589 -13.10 42.10 -12.69
CA ARG A 589 -12.78 43.27 -11.83
C ARG A 589 -13.52 43.27 -10.50
N ALA A 590 -14.79 42.86 -10.51
CA ALA A 590 -15.69 42.93 -9.34
C ALA A 590 -15.27 42.04 -8.15
N PHE A 591 -14.36 41.08 -8.36
CA PHE A 591 -13.82 40.23 -7.28
C PHE A 591 -12.48 40.75 -6.73
N VAL A 592 -11.66 41.41 -7.58
CA VAL A 592 -10.37 41.99 -7.16
C VAL A 592 -10.58 43.24 -6.30
N ASP A 593 -11.55 44.09 -6.67
CA ASP A 593 -11.87 45.31 -5.90
C ASP A 593 -12.46 45.00 -4.50
N LEU A 594 -12.95 43.78 -4.26
CA LEU A 594 -13.48 43.35 -2.96
C LEU A 594 -12.39 42.88 -1.98
N CYS A 595 -11.22 42.47 -2.47
CA CYS A 595 -10.11 41.99 -1.62
C CYS A 595 -9.10 43.08 -1.26
N ASN A 596 -9.17 44.26 -1.89
CA ASN A 596 -8.26 45.39 -1.64
C ASN A 596 -8.83 46.43 -0.65
N LYS A 597 -9.91 46.10 0.06
CA LYS A 597 -10.46 46.89 1.17
C LYS A 597 -10.76 45.98 2.36
N ASP A 598 -9.73 45.75 3.17
CA ASP A 598 -9.79 45.89 4.64
C ASP A 598 -8.41 45.59 5.24
N THR A 599 -7.65 46.65 5.51
CA THR A 599 -6.42 46.59 6.31
C THR A 599 -6.21 47.97 6.95
N ILE A 600 -5.66 47.98 8.17
CA ILE A 600 -5.44 49.18 9.03
C ILE A 600 -6.73 49.72 9.69
N SER A 601 -7.11 49.09 10.80
CA SER A 601 -7.28 49.82 12.06
C SER A 601 -6.76 48.96 13.22
N LYS A 602 -6.23 49.59 14.26
CA LYS A 602 -5.94 48.93 15.54
C LYS A 602 -7.15 49.10 16.46
N ASP A 603 -7.40 48.12 17.33
CA ASP A 603 -7.42 48.32 18.79
C ASP A 603 -7.75 47.02 19.54
N ASN A 604 -7.35 46.96 20.82
CA ASN A 604 -7.56 45.82 21.71
C ASN A 604 -8.91 45.94 22.45
N THR A 605 -9.65 44.84 22.62
CA THR A 605 -10.28 44.49 23.91
C THR A 605 -10.81 43.05 23.97
N PHE A 606 -11.09 42.57 25.18
CA PHE A 606 -11.49 41.19 25.51
C PHE A 606 -12.97 40.85 25.20
N GLY A 607 -13.21 39.55 24.96
CA GLY A 607 -14.36 38.84 25.53
C GLY A 607 -15.49 38.41 24.58
N ASN A 608 -15.68 37.09 24.41
CA ASN A 608 -16.96 36.46 24.02
C ASN A 608 -17.00 34.92 24.13
N GLU A 609 -16.46 34.29 25.19
CA GLU A 609 -16.60 32.83 25.38
C GLU A 609 -18.03 32.41 25.75
N ALA A 610 -18.74 33.23 26.52
CA ALA A 610 -20.09 32.97 27.07
C ALA A 610 -21.22 32.83 26.03
N ARG A 611 -20.91 32.71 24.73
CA ARG A 611 -21.87 32.61 23.63
C ARG A 611 -21.85 31.25 22.91
N MET A 612 -20.84 30.41 23.15
CA MET A 612 -20.77 29.06 22.57
C MET A 612 -21.63 28.05 23.35
N ASP A 613 -21.61 28.10 24.68
CA ASP A 613 -22.25 27.08 25.53
C ASP A 613 -23.78 27.14 25.48
N ASP A 614 -24.38 28.33 25.42
CA ASP A 614 -25.83 28.51 25.21
C ASP A 614 -26.28 28.01 23.82
N LEU A 615 -25.39 28.02 22.82
CA LEU A 615 -25.64 27.41 21.52
C LEU A 615 -25.61 25.87 21.59
N LEU A 616 -24.63 25.30 22.30
CA LEU A 616 -24.51 23.84 22.49
C LEU A 616 -25.67 23.27 23.32
N ALA A 617 -26.05 23.94 24.41
CA ALA A 617 -27.18 23.53 25.27
C ALA A 617 -28.52 23.46 24.50
N ARG A 618 -28.75 24.42 23.59
CA ARG A 618 -29.97 24.48 22.76
C ARG A 618 -30.03 23.43 21.65
N VAL A 619 -28.90 22.88 21.22
CA VAL A 619 -28.86 21.74 20.29
C VAL A 619 -29.19 20.43 21.02
N GLY A 620 -28.61 20.21 22.21
CA GLY A 620 -28.80 18.98 22.98
C GLY A 620 -30.27 18.69 23.34
N GLN A 621 -31.05 19.70 23.73
CA GLN A 621 -32.46 19.51 24.10
C GLN A 621 -33.40 19.15 22.91
N LYS A 622 -32.95 19.27 21.65
CA LYS A 622 -33.85 19.12 20.49
C LYS A 622 -33.85 17.73 19.83
N MET A 623 -33.05 16.78 20.32
CA MET A 623 -32.98 15.41 19.77
C MET A 623 -33.77 14.34 20.53
N MET A 624 -34.47 14.66 21.63
CA MET A 624 -35.34 13.70 22.34
C MET A 624 -36.82 14.10 22.33
N ARG A 625 -37.57 13.65 21.30
CA ARG A 625 -39.03 13.38 21.35
C ARG A 625 -39.53 12.73 20.05
N SER A 626 -39.94 11.46 20.13
CA SER A 626 -40.81 10.75 19.17
C SER A 626 -41.53 9.60 19.93
N PRO A 627 -42.75 9.17 19.56
CA PRO A 627 -43.68 8.56 20.52
C PRO A 627 -43.67 7.02 20.63
N ARG A 628 -44.44 6.53 21.60
CA ARG A 628 -44.58 5.12 22.05
C ARG A 628 -45.37 4.24 21.07
N PHE A 629 -45.08 2.94 21.10
CA PHE A 629 -46.08 1.85 21.06
C PHE A 629 -45.72 0.81 22.17
N GLY A 630 -46.69 0.00 22.63
CA GLY A 630 -46.63 -0.66 23.95
C GLY A 630 -46.52 -2.19 23.98
N LYS A 631 -46.32 -2.73 25.20
CA LYS A 631 -46.55 -4.14 25.60
C LYS A 631 -48.02 -4.33 26.06
N PRO A 632 -48.54 -5.57 26.22
CA PRO A 632 -48.28 -6.45 27.37
C PRO A 632 -47.92 -7.90 26.94
N GLY A 633 -47.65 -8.90 27.79
CA GLY A 633 -47.38 -8.98 29.25
C GLY A 633 -46.19 -9.94 29.47
N ASN A 634 -45.46 -9.96 30.60
CA ASN A 634 -45.84 -10.24 31.99
C ASN A 634 -46.12 -11.73 32.26
N ASP A 635 -45.16 -12.40 32.92
CA ASP A 635 -45.38 -13.06 34.21
C ASP A 635 -44.03 -13.30 34.93
N SER A 636 -44.09 -13.81 36.17
CA SER A 636 -43.16 -13.42 37.25
C SER A 636 -42.70 -14.60 38.14
N ALA A 637 -41.67 -14.34 38.98
CA ALA A 637 -41.24 -15.17 40.12
C ALA A 637 -40.62 -16.54 39.76
N ASP A 638 -39.83 -17.23 40.61
CA ASP A 638 -38.96 -16.87 41.76
C ASP A 638 -38.11 -18.12 42.08
N GLY A 639 -37.11 -18.04 42.97
CA GLY A 639 -36.62 -19.20 43.72
C GLY A 639 -35.16 -19.57 43.50
N SER A 640 -34.31 -19.23 44.47
CA SER A 640 -33.01 -19.86 44.69
C SER A 640 -33.15 -21.16 45.49
N LYS A 641 -32.28 -22.14 45.25
CA LYS A 641 -31.89 -23.20 46.23
C LYS A 641 -30.72 -24.06 45.73
N GLU A 642 -29.77 -24.33 46.63
CA GLU A 642 -28.87 -25.47 46.55
C GLU A 642 -29.54 -26.73 47.11
N ILE A 643 -29.02 -27.93 46.76
CA ILE A 643 -28.78 -29.12 47.61
C ILE A 643 -28.41 -30.33 46.72
N GLN A 644 -27.42 -31.14 47.14
CA GLN A 644 -27.05 -32.46 46.56
C GLN A 644 -27.49 -33.61 47.52
N PRO A 645 -27.18 -34.93 47.35
CA PRO A 645 -26.47 -35.66 46.28
C PRO A 645 -27.16 -37.00 45.83
N ASN A 646 -26.36 -37.94 45.28
CA ASN A 646 -26.64 -39.33 44.85
C ASN A 646 -27.32 -39.51 43.46
N SER A 647 -26.97 -40.51 42.64
CA SER A 647 -26.08 -41.69 42.83
C SER A 647 -25.29 -42.11 41.56
N ARG A 648 -24.37 -43.09 41.71
CA ARG A 648 -23.39 -43.66 40.76
C ARG A 648 -24.01 -44.68 39.76
N PRO A 649 -23.32 -45.18 38.69
CA PRO A 649 -21.89 -45.59 38.66
C PRO A 649 -21.08 -45.30 37.37
N ASP A 650 -19.85 -45.82 37.37
CA ASP A 650 -18.73 -45.57 36.45
C ASP A 650 -18.81 -46.32 35.10
N THR A 651 -18.05 -45.88 34.09
CA THR A 651 -17.53 -46.79 33.05
C THR A 651 -16.26 -46.24 32.38
N VAL A 652 -15.14 -46.95 32.53
CA VAL A 652 -13.92 -46.74 31.75
C VAL A 652 -14.14 -47.30 30.34
N GLY A 653 -13.81 -46.53 29.27
CA GLY A 653 -13.81 -47.08 27.91
C GLY A 653 -14.09 -46.12 26.75
N ARG A 654 -13.33 -45.03 26.58
CA ARG A 654 -13.44 -44.18 25.37
C ARG A 654 -12.15 -43.80 24.63
N GLU A 655 -10.96 -44.11 25.15
CA GLU A 655 -9.70 -43.79 24.47
C GLU A 655 -9.24 -44.89 23.49
N ALA A 656 -9.63 -46.15 23.71
CA ALA A 656 -9.20 -47.30 22.90
C ALA A 656 -9.82 -47.39 21.49
N ARG A 657 -10.62 -46.42 21.04
CA ARG A 657 -11.32 -46.45 19.74
C ARG A 657 -10.89 -45.40 18.71
N MET A 658 -10.03 -44.44 19.06
CA MET A 658 -9.52 -43.45 18.09
C MET A 658 -8.35 -44.01 17.27
N ASN A 659 -7.43 -44.74 17.92
CA ASN A 659 -6.16 -45.15 17.31
C ASN A 659 -6.29 -46.28 16.26
N ASP A 660 -7.29 -47.17 16.38
CA ASP A 660 -7.55 -48.23 15.40
C ASP A 660 -8.16 -47.72 14.08
N LEU A 661 -8.71 -46.49 14.06
CA LEU A 661 -9.24 -45.88 12.84
C LEU A 661 -8.13 -45.25 11.98
N LEU A 662 -7.10 -44.67 12.59
CA LEU A 662 -5.97 -44.07 11.86
C LEU A 662 -5.07 -45.15 11.22
N ALA A 663 -4.97 -46.33 11.82
CA ALA A 663 -4.19 -47.45 11.29
C ALA A 663 -4.75 -48.05 9.98
N ARG A 664 -6.02 -47.80 9.63
CA ARG A 664 -6.71 -48.49 8.52
C ARG A 664 -6.75 -47.73 7.20
N VAL A 665 -6.21 -46.51 7.13
CA VAL A 665 -6.20 -45.68 5.90
C VAL A 665 -4.86 -45.75 5.15
N GLY A 666 -3.74 -46.03 5.82
CA GLY A 666 -2.39 -46.06 5.21
C GLY A 666 -2.03 -47.32 4.39
N GLY A 667 -3.02 -48.03 3.82
CA GLY A 667 -2.88 -49.45 3.47
C GLY A 667 -3.43 -49.92 2.10
N LYS A 668 -3.31 -49.10 1.04
CA LYS A 668 -3.46 -49.41 -0.41
C LYS A 668 -3.04 -48.13 -1.17
N THR A 669 -2.22 -48.13 -2.23
CA THR A 669 -2.05 -49.09 -3.34
C THR A 669 -0.61 -49.04 -3.87
N MET A 670 -0.09 -50.12 -4.48
CA MET A 670 1.25 -50.13 -5.11
C MET A 670 1.28 -50.97 -6.40
N LYS A 671 2.22 -50.62 -7.31
CA LYS A 671 2.68 -51.36 -8.52
C LYS A 671 1.77 -51.41 -9.76
N SER A 672 2.10 -50.60 -10.76
CA SER A 672 2.70 -51.02 -12.05
C SER A 672 3.14 -49.75 -12.83
N GLN A 673 4.03 -49.73 -13.82
CA GLN A 673 4.72 -50.79 -14.59
C GLN A 673 6.24 -50.47 -14.71
N GLN A 674 7.05 -51.43 -15.18
CA GLN A 674 8.40 -51.20 -15.73
C GLN A 674 8.38 -51.32 -17.26
N PHE A 675 9.26 -50.59 -17.96
CA PHE A 675 10.22 -51.07 -19.00
C PHE A 675 10.57 -49.99 -20.04
N ARG A 676 11.85 -49.54 -20.06
CA ARG A 676 12.77 -49.57 -21.23
C ARG A 676 14.07 -48.76 -21.01
N LYS A 677 15.21 -49.47 -21.09
CA LYS A 677 16.47 -49.07 -21.74
C LYS A 677 16.89 -50.27 -22.62
N PRO A 678 17.69 -50.09 -23.69
CA PRO A 678 19.13 -50.40 -23.55
C PRO A 678 20.07 -49.54 -24.42
N GLY A 679 21.38 -49.70 -24.18
CA GLY A 679 22.47 -49.36 -25.11
C GLY A 679 23.28 -48.08 -24.77
N HIS A 680 24.61 -48.09 -24.80
CA HIS A 680 25.54 -49.23 -24.62
C HIS A 680 26.92 -48.75 -24.08
N PHE A 681 27.82 -49.70 -23.83
CA PHE A 681 29.19 -49.56 -23.28
C PHE A 681 30.20 -49.05 -24.33
N PRO A 682 31.51 -48.80 -24.03
CA PRO A 682 32.28 -49.00 -22.77
C PRO A 682 32.93 -47.70 -22.22
N GLU A 683 33.58 -47.56 -21.06
CA GLU A 683 34.27 -48.47 -20.10
C GLU A 683 35.73 -48.81 -20.43
N GLU A 684 36.69 -48.32 -19.64
CA GLU A 684 38.05 -48.88 -19.51
C GLU A 684 38.63 -48.53 -18.13
N ASP A 685 39.28 -49.51 -17.49
CA ASP A 685 39.81 -49.43 -16.12
C ASP A 685 41.21 -48.80 -16.06
N THR A 686 41.62 -48.35 -14.86
CA THR A 686 42.83 -48.91 -14.21
C THR A 686 42.92 -48.54 -12.72
N SER A 687 43.54 -49.43 -11.94
CA SER A 687 43.65 -49.38 -10.49
C SER A 687 45.06 -49.00 -10.00
N ASP A 688 45.14 -48.64 -8.71
CA ASP A 688 46.26 -48.79 -7.77
C ASP A 688 47.72 -48.56 -8.22
N THR A 689 48.44 -47.72 -7.45
CA THR A 689 49.76 -48.12 -6.93
C THR A 689 50.15 -47.35 -5.67
N SER A 690 51.04 -47.94 -4.88
CA SER A 690 51.35 -47.53 -3.50
C SER A 690 52.75 -46.93 -3.33
N SER A 691 52.84 -45.93 -2.45
CA SER A 691 53.96 -45.67 -1.51
C SER A 691 55.43 -45.81 -1.97
N THR A 692 56.17 -44.69 -1.90
CA THR A 692 57.60 -44.67 -1.54
C THR A 692 57.90 -43.42 -0.70
N GLY A 693 58.94 -43.46 0.13
CA GLY A 693 59.36 -42.34 0.97
C GLY A 693 60.85 -42.40 1.34
N ALA A 694 61.39 -41.28 1.83
CA ALA A 694 62.78 -41.16 2.30
C ALA A 694 62.92 -40.09 3.40
N VAL A 695 63.97 -40.18 4.22
CA VAL A 695 64.21 -39.37 5.43
C VAL A 695 65.71 -39.01 5.54
N ILE A 696 66.04 -37.78 6.00
CA ILE A 696 67.30 -37.32 6.64
C ILE A 696 67.04 -35.87 7.14
N SER A 697 67.05 -35.55 8.46
CA SER A 697 68.19 -35.19 9.35
C SER A 697 68.94 -33.92 8.89
N THR A 698 69.28 -32.89 9.71
CA THR A 698 69.89 -32.88 11.06
C THR A 698 69.62 -31.61 11.92
N ARG A 699 69.88 -31.69 13.25
CA ARG A 699 70.20 -30.59 14.24
C ARG A 699 71.63 -30.87 14.83
N PRO A 700 72.26 -30.21 15.86
CA PRO A 700 71.79 -29.25 16.92
C PRO A 700 72.80 -28.14 17.43
N ARG A 701 72.50 -27.51 18.60
CA ARG A 701 73.35 -26.70 19.56
C ARG A 701 73.57 -25.19 19.23
N ARG A 702 73.77 -24.25 20.19
CA ARG A 702 73.79 -24.22 21.69
C ARG A 702 73.48 -22.80 22.24
N ALA A 703 73.21 -22.65 23.56
CA ALA A 703 73.01 -21.36 24.29
C ALA A 703 74.17 -21.04 25.28
N PRO A 704 74.22 -19.86 25.97
CA PRO A 704 73.79 -19.80 27.40
C PRO A 704 73.34 -18.42 28.02
N TYR A 705 72.53 -18.46 29.11
CA TYR A 705 72.37 -17.55 30.31
C TYR A 705 72.44 -15.99 30.21
N ARG A 706 71.82 -15.12 31.06
CA ARG A 706 71.25 -15.12 32.45
C ARG A 706 70.32 -13.84 32.61
N THR A 707 69.59 -13.41 33.67
CA THR A 707 69.32 -13.75 35.11
C THR A 707 67.96 -13.12 35.57
N ASP A 708 67.46 -13.49 36.76
CA ASP A 708 66.26 -13.01 37.51
C ASP A 708 66.58 -11.79 38.47
N PRO A 709 65.73 -11.29 39.43
CA PRO A 709 64.41 -11.76 39.92
C PRO A 709 63.30 -10.74 40.40
N VAL A 710 62.06 -11.26 40.51
CA VAL A 710 61.03 -11.09 41.60
C VAL A 710 60.58 -9.69 42.08
N PHE A 711 59.25 -9.45 42.08
CA PHE A 711 58.47 -9.16 43.31
C PHE A 711 57.00 -9.61 43.19
N ASN A 712 56.31 -9.75 44.33
CA ASN A 712 54.98 -10.36 44.48
C ASN A 712 54.09 -9.50 45.40
N GLY A 713 52.76 -9.50 45.23
CA GLY A 713 51.88 -8.72 46.11
C GLY A 713 50.40 -8.68 45.72
N ALA A 714 49.57 -9.36 46.49
CA ALA A 714 48.12 -9.09 46.60
C ALA A 714 47.84 -8.36 47.92
N TYR A 715 46.71 -7.66 48.05
CA TYR A 715 45.76 -7.78 49.18
C TYR A 715 44.54 -6.86 49.02
N SER A 716 43.45 -7.26 49.67
CA SER A 716 42.19 -6.52 49.82
C SER A 716 42.14 -5.71 51.11
N HIS A 717 41.39 -4.59 51.17
CA HIS A 717 40.25 -4.40 52.11
C HIS A 717 39.63 -2.99 52.12
N GLN A 718 38.32 -2.96 52.40
CA GLN A 718 37.54 -1.98 53.19
C GLN A 718 37.39 -0.50 52.74
N GLY A 719 36.18 0.04 52.97
CA GLY A 719 35.90 1.48 53.17
C GLY A 719 36.05 1.85 54.67
N PRO A 720 35.28 2.78 55.26
CA PRO A 720 34.11 3.55 54.78
C PRO A 720 34.51 5.03 54.52
N GLY A 721 33.69 6.09 54.46
CA GLY A 721 32.24 6.36 54.63
C GLY A 721 32.00 7.87 54.90
N ILE A 722 30.77 8.27 55.26
CA ILE A 722 30.38 9.62 55.79
C ILE A 722 30.45 10.75 54.71
N SER A 723 29.36 11.34 54.20
CA SER A 723 28.22 12.09 54.78
C SER A 723 28.46 13.61 54.91
N GLY A 724 27.44 14.42 54.54
CA GLY A 724 27.48 15.89 54.49
C GLY A 724 27.26 16.41 53.06
N ALA A 725 26.07 16.75 52.54
CA ALA A 725 24.83 17.34 53.05
C ALA A 725 24.74 18.88 52.96
N GLN A 726 23.68 19.32 52.25
CA GLN A 726 22.99 20.61 52.33
C GLN A 726 23.57 21.89 51.69
N ARG A 727 22.63 22.58 51.01
CA ARG A 727 22.47 24.04 50.80
C ARG A 727 23.48 24.74 49.88
N SER A 728 23.13 25.69 48.99
CA SER A 728 21.90 26.36 48.48
C SER A 728 22.17 27.87 48.47
N GLN A 729 21.43 28.61 47.63
CA GLN A 729 21.56 30.05 47.36
C GLN A 729 22.72 30.33 46.40
N SER A 730 22.57 30.92 45.20
CA SER A 730 21.61 31.84 44.55
C SER A 730 22.15 33.27 44.46
N ARG A 731 21.74 33.96 43.38
CA ARG A 731 22.25 35.22 42.84
C ARG A 731 23.38 35.01 41.81
N ASP A 732 23.23 35.50 40.59
CA ASP A 732 23.08 36.92 40.14
C ASP A 732 24.40 37.67 40.45
N GLU A 733 25.08 38.33 39.50
CA GLU A 733 24.63 38.97 38.25
C GLU A 733 25.76 39.04 37.19
N ASP A 734 25.39 39.39 35.95
CA ASP A 734 26.17 40.13 34.92
C ASP A 734 27.45 39.60 34.22
N LEU A 735 27.43 39.77 32.87
CA LEU A 735 28.48 40.27 31.95
C LEU A 735 29.88 39.58 31.97
N ASP A 736 30.41 39.01 30.87
CA ASP A 736 30.46 39.51 29.50
C ASP A 736 30.65 38.39 28.45
N GLU A 737 30.29 38.67 27.19
CA GLU A 737 30.73 37.91 26.00
C GLU A 737 32.11 38.46 25.54
N PRO A 738 32.99 37.64 24.92
CA PRO A 738 32.99 37.70 23.46
C PRO A 738 33.38 36.41 22.71
N ASP A 739 32.95 36.38 21.45
CA ASP A 739 33.66 35.82 20.28
C ASP A 739 34.23 34.39 20.33
N SER A 740 33.41 33.47 19.81
CA SER A 740 33.75 32.55 18.71
C SER A 740 34.96 31.59 18.84
N ILE A 741 34.70 30.31 18.56
CA ILE A 741 35.49 29.58 17.54
C ILE A 741 34.65 28.43 16.95
N ILE A 742 34.86 28.23 15.65
CA ILE A 742 34.26 27.19 14.81
C ILE A 742 34.63 25.78 15.33
N TYR A 743 33.64 24.88 15.46
CA TYR A 743 33.56 23.60 14.72
C TYR A 743 32.19 22.92 14.84
#